data_AF-A0A7S0MFW5-F1
#
_entry.id   AF-A0A7S0MFW5-F1
#
_cell.length_a   1.000
_cell.length_b   1.000
_cell.length_c   1.000
_cell.angle_alpha   90.00
_cell.angle_beta   90.00
_cell.angle_gamma   90.00
#
_symmetry.space_group_name_H-M   'P 1'
#
loop_
_entity.id
_entity.type
_entity.pdbx_description
1 polymer ?
#
loop_
_entity_poly.entity_id
_entity_poly.type
_entity_poly.pdbx_seq_one_letter_code
_entity_poly.pdbx_strand_id
1 'polypeptide(L)'
;MEEEGPGRVDPVLDLIEIGQFADADRDQLMKLVLWLAPHMRSCRKDDAEMVDRGPLTWTPVRLESENVEFDTSCLGTTVETHEMWEVIHKDSLTRIEREGRLMGIINQSRYRLLEAECLSRKIPIEFLCESILEGIAYVEKHESKRGFGSHQFWHGLRVALDSDGILGCCPLMAPSSFLYSSWTGGSADWGYQLHPRRPVFDLLCASPEEQRSLASRMRPDQVWFALSRRSTLDRDTKLLLDRAGQVLTVYKKGSRVAACKGSFKTGKVRAIQNREDWCLWASNAAIRTREAEGGIGNGGHDDGAVDRIHCALVEAQVSISGGTGDAAETARVSARPRRRADMVRRLKERADTICLTADGVVPLDLGCPSSREALLGPAGAAYTRSGIVVATDGSLKKSGAMGAAVVAKDGRMQARSVAVFGQPSSIRPELTGIALALEGCPVEEDLNILTDSLSSMRLLMGMQRKDLPLSLYRHSVRQLLLHVVKLINKRAEVGRSTRFIKVRAHRGEPLNEAADAMAAAAAESDPARSVAMDLDPDAVYFSYKEAWVEWDARVREELVQRAAERCVTRTLRPKRGRAGAEASPPTLPLTASWLLRPNQGRSTLGKVLGEMKTSTAKKQVLQSIAGAFPCNAVLHKWGIVPSAACALCGHPAETQSHIQCLCPALKEARIRAHHNLAHRLWKGIQVSTKGWVIAIEQTVAGLQGLPQPEARLDEWQRAWDEVTDVHLEGEGEQSDTDAATQRKRPDAWAVCWDKRCLLILEFTRPNDRCELSLLNTDTFKTVRYTPLRDRLARLLPAWEVGIQTYTVGIRGSHDPDRWHANLGRFGMTAARADRLMQDMVSQALTELTDLYSVRYAALQHQQHA
;
A
#
# COMPACT_ATOMS: atom_id res chain seq x y z
N MET A 1 32.65 50.10 -28.45
CA MET A 1 31.27 50.59 -28.37
C MET A 1 30.40 49.61 -29.12
N GLU A 2 29.92 48.60 -28.41
CA GLU A 2 28.81 47.75 -28.83
C GLU A 2 27.84 47.77 -27.65
N GLU A 3 26.58 48.07 -27.96
CA GLU A 3 25.52 48.39 -27.01
C GLU A 3 25.17 47.20 -26.12
N GLU A 4 25.18 47.42 -24.80
CA GLU A 4 24.54 46.52 -23.83
C GLU A 4 23.03 46.50 -24.12
N GLY A 5 22.53 45.34 -24.52
CA GLY A 5 21.08 45.12 -24.67
C GLY A 5 20.35 45.32 -23.34
N PRO A 6 19.07 45.71 -23.37
CA PRO A 6 18.32 46.07 -22.18
C PRO A 6 18.25 44.88 -21.23
N GLY A 7 18.69 45.08 -19.99
CA GLY A 7 18.59 44.12 -18.90
C GLY A 7 17.17 43.55 -18.85
N ARG A 8 17.08 42.23 -18.96
CA ARG A 8 15.82 41.49 -18.97
C ARG A 8 15.17 41.65 -17.60
N VAL A 9 14.24 42.60 -17.49
CA VAL A 9 13.43 42.84 -16.30
C VAL A 9 12.65 41.55 -16.00
N ASP A 10 12.88 40.97 -14.83
CA ASP A 10 12.13 39.81 -14.33
C ASP A 10 11.05 40.33 -13.37
N PRO A 11 9.80 40.44 -13.82
CA PRO A 11 8.73 41.05 -13.03
C PRO A 11 8.45 40.26 -11.74
N VAL A 12 8.84 38.97 -11.70
CA VAL A 12 8.66 38.11 -10.53
C VAL A 12 9.70 38.44 -9.47
N LEU A 13 10.95 38.70 -9.86
CA LEU A 13 11.98 39.17 -8.93
C LEU A 13 11.66 40.57 -8.39
N ASP A 14 11.15 41.46 -9.25
CA ASP A 14 10.72 42.79 -8.84
C ASP A 14 9.54 42.74 -7.85
N LEU A 15 8.54 41.86 -8.07
CA LEU A 15 7.43 41.66 -7.14
C LEU A 15 7.89 41.06 -5.80
N ILE A 16 8.89 40.18 -5.84
CA ILE A 16 9.50 39.58 -4.64
C ILE A 16 10.30 40.64 -3.86
N GLU A 17 11.00 41.55 -4.53
CA GLU A 17 11.66 42.69 -3.88
C GLU A 17 10.67 43.70 -3.31
N ILE A 18 9.61 44.06 -4.05
CA ILE A 18 8.58 44.98 -3.58
C ILE A 18 7.87 44.41 -2.34
N GLY A 19 7.60 43.11 -2.30
CA GLY A 19 7.02 42.41 -1.14
C GLY A 19 7.94 42.33 0.09
N GLN A 20 9.23 42.69 -0.03
CA GLN A 20 10.19 42.75 1.08
C GLN A 20 10.21 44.10 1.80
N PHE A 21 9.66 45.16 1.21
CA PHE A 21 9.55 46.46 1.89
C PHE A 21 8.45 46.42 2.96
N ALA A 22 8.77 46.92 4.15
CA ALA A 22 7.88 46.88 5.31
C ALA A 22 6.58 47.67 5.14
N ASP A 23 6.59 48.63 4.21
CA ASP A 23 5.54 49.64 4.01
C ASP A 23 4.68 49.33 2.77
N ALA A 24 4.95 48.23 2.07
CA ALA A 24 4.26 47.90 0.84
C ALA A 24 2.78 47.56 1.13
N ASP A 25 1.88 48.32 0.50
CA ASP A 25 0.43 48.13 0.63
C ASP A 25 0.04 46.74 0.11
N ARG A 26 -0.24 45.84 1.04
CA ARG A 26 -0.51 44.42 0.76
C ARG A 26 -1.76 44.22 -0.08
N ASP A 27 -2.76 45.09 0.02
CA ASP A 27 -3.99 44.96 -0.76
C ASP A 27 -3.76 45.40 -2.20
N GLN A 28 -2.92 46.41 -2.43
CA GLN A 28 -2.50 46.79 -3.78
C GLN A 28 -1.56 45.76 -4.40
N LEU A 29 -0.60 45.23 -3.65
CA LEU A 29 0.28 44.15 -4.11
C LEU A 29 -0.52 42.88 -4.46
N MET A 30 -1.50 42.51 -3.65
CA MET A 30 -2.36 41.37 -3.94
C MET A 30 -3.22 41.62 -5.19
N LYS A 31 -3.77 42.82 -5.37
CA LYS A 31 -4.49 43.19 -6.60
C LYS A 31 -3.58 43.18 -7.82
N LEU A 32 -2.35 43.66 -7.70
CA LEU A 32 -1.35 43.68 -8.76
C LEU A 32 -0.93 42.25 -9.14
N VAL A 33 -0.70 41.38 -8.17
CA VAL A 33 -0.37 39.95 -8.39
C VAL A 33 -1.56 39.22 -9.02
N LEU A 34 -2.79 39.45 -8.54
CA LEU A 34 -4.00 38.85 -9.11
C LEU A 34 -4.32 39.40 -10.51
N TRP A 35 -3.92 40.64 -10.82
CA TRP A 35 -4.03 41.24 -12.14
C TRP A 35 -2.94 40.76 -13.11
N LEU A 36 -1.73 40.52 -12.62
CA LEU A 36 -0.59 39.99 -13.40
C LEU A 36 -0.69 38.48 -13.64
N ALA A 37 -1.26 37.72 -12.69
CA ALA A 37 -1.32 36.25 -12.76
C ALA A 37 -1.94 35.69 -14.06
N PRO A 38 -3.00 36.28 -14.65
CA PRO A 38 -3.52 35.86 -15.96
C PRO A 38 -2.61 36.20 -17.15
N HIS A 39 -1.69 37.15 -16.98
CA HIS A 39 -0.82 37.70 -18.02
C HIS A 39 0.61 37.13 -17.97
N MET A 40 0.95 36.36 -16.93
CA MET A 40 2.21 35.62 -16.85
C MET A 40 2.15 34.39 -17.76
N ARG A 41 2.89 34.41 -18.88
CA ARG A 41 3.03 33.27 -19.81
C ARG A 41 4.49 32.83 -19.91
N SER A 42 4.71 31.53 -20.11
CA SER A 42 6.03 31.00 -20.49
C SER A 42 6.42 31.54 -21.86
N CYS A 43 7.54 32.25 -21.97
CA CYS A 43 8.06 32.74 -23.24
C CYS A 43 8.50 31.57 -24.15
N ARG A 44 7.67 31.17 -25.10
CA ARG A 44 8.13 30.65 -26.40
C ARG A 44 7.52 31.46 -27.54
N LYS A 45 8.31 31.58 -28.62
CA LYS A 45 8.24 32.66 -29.61
C LYS A 45 7.18 32.47 -30.71
N ASP A 46 6.49 31.33 -30.79
CA ASP A 46 5.67 31.02 -31.96
C ASP A 46 4.37 30.30 -31.58
N ASP A 47 3.44 30.97 -30.90
CA ASP A 47 2.04 30.54 -30.90
C ASP A 47 1.13 31.76 -31.09
N ALA A 48 0.47 31.75 -32.25
CA ALA A 48 -0.48 32.75 -32.71
C ALA A 48 -1.63 32.95 -31.71
N GLU A 49 -2.18 34.16 -31.72
CA GLU A 49 -3.33 34.63 -30.93
C GLU A 49 -4.44 33.57 -30.74
N MET A 50 -4.40 32.85 -29.62
CA MET A 50 -5.59 32.15 -29.13
C MET A 50 -6.46 33.13 -28.35
N VAL A 51 -7.52 33.59 -29.02
CA VAL A 51 -8.66 34.29 -28.41
C VAL A 51 -9.27 33.38 -27.34
N ASP A 52 -9.23 33.82 -26.09
CA ASP A 52 -9.93 33.15 -24.99
C ASP A 52 -11.44 33.19 -25.24
N ARG A 53 -12.06 32.02 -25.44
CA ARG A 53 -13.50 31.89 -25.65
C ARG A 53 -14.23 31.10 -24.55
N GLY A 54 -13.63 30.93 -23.37
CA GLY A 54 -14.30 30.30 -22.23
C GLY A 54 -14.64 28.80 -22.42
N PRO A 55 -15.17 28.12 -21.39
CA PRO A 55 -15.26 26.64 -21.34
C PRO A 55 -16.36 26.01 -22.21
N LEU A 56 -17.17 26.80 -22.93
CA LEU A 56 -18.36 26.33 -23.66
C LEU A 56 -18.28 26.47 -25.20
N THR A 57 -17.17 26.98 -25.74
CA THR A 57 -17.02 27.26 -27.18
C THR A 57 -15.91 26.43 -27.85
N TRP A 58 -15.27 25.52 -27.11
CA TRP A 58 -14.19 24.69 -27.63
C TRP A 58 -14.77 23.51 -28.39
N THR A 59 -14.34 23.31 -29.63
CA THR A 59 -14.57 22.06 -30.35
C THR A 59 -13.84 20.96 -29.59
N PRO A 60 -14.54 20.02 -28.95
CA PRO A 60 -13.87 19.04 -28.14
C PRO A 60 -13.06 18.08 -29.01
N VAL A 61 -11.84 17.74 -28.56
CA VAL A 61 -11.08 16.64 -29.15
C VAL A 61 -11.79 15.33 -28.80
N ARG A 62 -12.52 14.76 -29.76
CA ARG A 62 -13.21 13.49 -29.63
C ARG A 62 -12.32 12.36 -30.12
N LEU A 63 -12.49 11.18 -29.53
CA LEU A 63 -11.88 9.97 -30.07
C LEU A 63 -12.76 9.46 -31.22
N GLU A 64 -12.18 9.35 -32.40
CA GLU A 64 -12.88 8.78 -33.55
C GLU A 64 -13.19 7.31 -33.30
N SER A 65 -14.35 6.85 -33.74
CA SER A 65 -14.75 5.44 -33.62
C SER A 65 -14.23 4.59 -34.77
N GLU A 66 -13.89 5.22 -35.90
CA GLU A 66 -13.34 4.52 -37.06
C GLU A 66 -11.91 4.04 -36.75
N ASN A 67 -11.61 2.79 -37.08
CA ASN A 67 -10.32 2.15 -36.83
C ASN A 67 -9.90 2.04 -35.35
N VAL A 68 -10.82 2.23 -34.40
CA VAL A 68 -10.57 2.04 -32.95
C VAL A 68 -11.52 0.99 -32.38
N GLU A 69 -10.96 -0.04 -31.72
CA GLU A 69 -11.76 -1.13 -31.14
C GLU A 69 -11.39 -1.37 -29.67
N PHE A 70 -12.40 -1.58 -28.82
CA PHE A 70 -12.24 -1.95 -27.41
C PHE A 70 -12.79 -3.36 -27.19
N ASP A 71 -11.88 -4.32 -26.94
CA ASP A 71 -12.19 -5.73 -26.71
C ASP A 71 -12.14 -6.04 -25.21
N THR A 72 -13.31 -6.31 -24.62
CA THR A 72 -13.44 -6.75 -23.22
C THR A 72 -13.96 -8.19 -23.12
N SER A 73 -13.86 -8.97 -24.18
CA SER A 73 -14.40 -10.35 -24.26
C SER A 73 -13.83 -11.28 -23.18
N CYS A 74 -12.58 -11.04 -22.73
CA CYS A 74 -11.95 -11.77 -21.63
C CYS A 74 -12.67 -11.66 -20.27
N LEU A 75 -13.60 -10.71 -20.13
CA LEU A 75 -14.45 -10.52 -18.95
C LEU A 75 -15.77 -11.33 -19.03
N GLY A 76 -16.03 -11.96 -20.18
CA GLY A 76 -17.21 -12.77 -20.42
C GLY A 76 -17.27 -14.01 -19.54
N THR A 77 -18.47 -14.57 -19.40
CA THR A 77 -18.68 -15.88 -18.78
C THR A 77 -19.10 -16.87 -19.86
N THR A 78 -18.42 -18.01 -19.93
CA THR A 78 -18.80 -19.14 -20.80
C THR A 78 -19.03 -20.36 -19.92
N VAL A 79 -20.05 -21.14 -20.25
CA VAL A 79 -20.44 -22.35 -19.51
C VAL A 79 -20.49 -23.49 -20.52
N GLU A 80 -19.72 -24.54 -20.25
CA GLU A 80 -19.64 -25.75 -21.05
C GLU A 80 -20.11 -26.94 -20.19
N THR A 81 -21.05 -27.73 -20.70
CA THR A 81 -21.62 -28.87 -19.97
C THR A 81 -21.11 -30.18 -20.59
N HIS A 82 -20.53 -31.03 -19.74
CA HIS A 82 -19.95 -32.32 -20.10
C HIS A 82 -20.53 -33.39 -19.18
N GLU A 83 -21.61 -34.04 -19.63
CA GLU A 83 -22.43 -34.96 -18.83
C GLU A 83 -22.90 -34.34 -17.50
N MET A 84 -22.28 -34.76 -16.39
CA MET A 84 -22.55 -34.33 -15.01
C MET A 84 -21.67 -33.18 -14.54
N TRP A 85 -20.74 -32.73 -15.39
CA TRP A 85 -19.80 -31.64 -15.11
C TRP A 85 -20.23 -30.34 -15.78
N GLU A 86 -20.10 -29.25 -15.04
CA GLU A 86 -20.22 -27.88 -15.56
C GLU A 86 -18.86 -27.19 -15.45
N VAL A 87 -18.34 -26.75 -16.59
CA VAL A 87 -17.08 -26.05 -16.72
C VAL A 87 -17.37 -24.59 -17.02
N ILE A 88 -17.16 -23.74 -16.02
CA ILE A 88 -17.50 -22.32 -16.09
C ILE A 88 -16.22 -21.52 -16.21
N HIS A 89 -16.00 -20.88 -17.35
CA HIS A 89 -14.90 -19.93 -17.52
C HIS A 89 -15.36 -18.51 -17.25
N LYS A 90 -14.72 -17.85 -16.30
CA LYS A 90 -15.00 -16.48 -15.92
C LYS A 90 -13.76 -15.84 -15.30
N ASP A 91 -13.47 -14.60 -15.67
CA ASP A 91 -12.40 -13.79 -15.06
C ASP A 91 -11.01 -14.47 -15.09
N SER A 92 -10.68 -15.13 -16.21
CA SER A 92 -9.44 -15.91 -16.39
C SER A 92 -9.32 -17.13 -15.47
N LEU A 93 -10.43 -17.58 -14.89
CA LEU A 93 -10.54 -18.78 -14.07
C LEU A 93 -11.50 -19.77 -14.71
N THR A 94 -11.21 -21.06 -14.55
CA THR A 94 -12.13 -22.14 -14.83
C THR A 94 -12.58 -22.75 -13.52
N ARG A 95 -13.90 -22.78 -13.31
CA ARG A 95 -14.55 -23.47 -12.20
C ARG A 95 -15.10 -24.78 -12.73
N ILE A 96 -14.79 -25.86 -12.03
CA ILE A 96 -15.27 -27.20 -12.35
C ILE A 96 -16.30 -27.54 -11.28
N GLU A 97 -17.55 -27.69 -11.68
CA GLU A 97 -18.68 -28.01 -10.81
C GLU A 97 -19.28 -29.36 -11.22
N ARG A 98 -19.81 -30.10 -10.24
CA ARG A 98 -20.49 -31.39 -10.44
C ARG A 98 -21.79 -31.35 -9.67
N GLU A 99 -22.92 -31.54 -10.35
CA GLU A 99 -24.25 -31.49 -9.74
C GLU A 99 -24.49 -30.21 -8.91
N GLY A 100 -24.01 -29.05 -9.40
CA GLY A 100 -24.12 -27.75 -8.72
C GLY A 100 -23.17 -27.54 -7.53
N ARG A 101 -22.25 -28.47 -7.26
CA ARG A 101 -21.21 -28.33 -6.24
C ARG A 101 -19.87 -27.98 -6.87
N LEU A 102 -19.23 -26.92 -6.37
CA LEU A 102 -17.87 -26.55 -6.77
C LEU A 102 -16.87 -27.64 -6.34
N MET A 103 -16.18 -28.22 -7.32
CA MET A 103 -15.17 -29.26 -7.12
C MET A 103 -13.76 -28.70 -7.18
N GLY A 104 -13.50 -27.73 -8.05
CA GLY A 104 -12.16 -27.15 -8.23
C GLY A 104 -12.15 -25.80 -8.95
N ILE A 105 -11.07 -25.05 -8.74
CA ILE A 105 -10.78 -23.81 -9.47
C ILE A 105 -9.35 -23.87 -9.98
N ILE A 106 -9.16 -23.53 -11.25
CA ILE A 106 -7.88 -23.54 -11.96
C ILE A 106 -7.79 -22.29 -12.85
N ASN A 107 -6.57 -21.83 -13.16
CA ASN A 107 -6.37 -20.81 -14.18
C ASN A 107 -6.94 -21.27 -15.55
N GLN A 108 -7.61 -20.37 -16.27
CA GLN A 108 -8.27 -20.71 -17.52
C GLN A 108 -7.31 -21.12 -18.63
N SER A 109 -6.20 -20.41 -18.82
CA SER A 109 -5.16 -20.75 -19.79
C SER A 109 -4.61 -22.15 -19.55
N ARG A 110 -4.40 -22.50 -18.28
CA ARG A 110 -3.94 -23.83 -17.87
C ARG A 110 -4.98 -24.91 -18.18
N TYR A 111 -6.26 -24.67 -17.87
CA TYR A 111 -7.32 -25.63 -18.18
C TYR A 111 -7.41 -25.86 -19.70
N ARG A 112 -7.44 -24.77 -20.49
CA ARG A 112 -7.52 -24.84 -21.96
C ARG A 112 -6.32 -25.56 -22.58
N LEU A 113 -5.12 -25.45 -21.99
CA LEU A 113 -3.98 -26.26 -22.39
C LEU A 113 -4.25 -27.76 -22.23
N LEU A 114 -4.72 -28.18 -21.05
CA LEU A 114 -4.97 -29.59 -20.77
C LEU A 114 -6.16 -30.13 -21.58
N GLU A 115 -7.19 -29.31 -21.77
CA GLU A 115 -8.33 -29.61 -22.62
C GLU A 115 -7.91 -29.85 -24.08
N ALA A 116 -7.11 -28.95 -24.65
CA ALA A 116 -6.60 -29.09 -26.02
C ALA A 116 -5.80 -30.41 -26.18
N GLU A 117 -5.03 -30.80 -25.17
CA GLU A 117 -4.29 -32.06 -25.16
C GLU A 117 -5.23 -33.28 -25.06
N CYS A 118 -6.27 -33.24 -24.21
CA CYS A 118 -7.30 -34.27 -24.16
C CYS A 118 -8.02 -34.44 -25.50
N LEU A 119 -8.44 -33.34 -26.13
CA LEU A 119 -9.09 -33.35 -27.45
C LEU A 119 -8.17 -33.96 -28.52
N SER A 120 -6.89 -33.58 -28.54
CA SER A 120 -5.91 -34.13 -29.49
C SER A 120 -5.72 -35.65 -29.35
N ARG A 121 -5.89 -36.17 -28.13
CA ARG A 121 -5.76 -37.59 -27.77
C ARG A 121 -7.08 -38.36 -27.85
N LYS A 122 -8.18 -37.69 -28.21
CA LYS A 122 -9.54 -38.25 -28.16
C LYS A 122 -9.90 -38.79 -26.77
N ILE A 123 -9.41 -38.12 -25.73
CA ILE A 123 -9.76 -38.40 -24.34
C ILE A 123 -10.99 -37.54 -23.98
N PRO A 124 -12.05 -38.14 -23.40
CA PRO A 124 -13.23 -37.38 -22.97
C PRO A 124 -12.87 -36.30 -21.92
N ILE A 125 -13.54 -35.15 -21.97
CA ILE A 125 -13.26 -34.02 -21.06
C ILE A 125 -13.64 -34.36 -19.62
N GLU A 126 -14.57 -35.29 -19.42
CA GLU A 126 -14.99 -35.82 -18.14
C GLU A 126 -13.79 -36.44 -17.38
N PHE A 127 -12.90 -37.12 -18.10
CA PHE A 127 -11.67 -37.67 -17.54
C PHE A 127 -10.71 -36.56 -17.05
N LEU A 128 -10.63 -35.44 -17.79
CA LEU A 128 -9.85 -34.27 -17.37
C LEU A 128 -10.43 -33.66 -16.10
N CYS A 129 -11.76 -33.48 -16.04
CA CYS A 129 -12.46 -32.95 -14.87
C CYS A 129 -12.18 -33.80 -13.62
N GLU A 130 -12.19 -35.13 -13.73
CA GLU A 130 -11.84 -36.03 -12.62
C GLU A 130 -10.36 -35.94 -12.24
N SER A 131 -9.46 -36.01 -13.23
CA SER A 131 -8.01 -36.00 -13.00
C SER A 131 -7.49 -34.70 -12.38
N ILE A 132 -8.12 -33.56 -12.71
CA ILE A 132 -7.76 -32.26 -12.11
C ILE A 132 -7.99 -32.27 -10.60
N LEU A 133 -9.00 -32.97 -10.08
CA LEU A 133 -9.27 -32.99 -8.63
C LEU A 133 -8.12 -33.65 -7.86
N GLU A 134 -7.58 -34.74 -8.39
CA GLU A 134 -6.39 -35.38 -7.83
C GLU A 134 -5.19 -34.43 -7.86
N GLY A 135 -4.98 -33.74 -8.99
CA GLY A 135 -3.95 -32.73 -9.11
C GLY A 135 -4.11 -31.59 -8.10
N ILE A 136 -5.32 -31.06 -7.89
CA ILE A 136 -5.61 -29.99 -6.93
C ILE A 136 -5.26 -30.46 -5.51
N ALA A 137 -5.74 -31.65 -5.12
CA ALA A 137 -5.46 -32.22 -3.81
C ALA A 137 -3.96 -32.43 -3.58
N TYR A 138 -3.24 -32.91 -4.61
CA TYR A 138 -1.79 -33.08 -4.57
C TYR A 138 -1.06 -31.74 -4.36
N VAL A 139 -1.40 -30.73 -5.16
CA VAL A 139 -0.77 -29.40 -5.07
C VAL A 139 -1.04 -28.76 -3.72
N GLU A 140 -2.29 -28.74 -3.25
CA GLU A 140 -2.65 -28.12 -1.97
C GLU A 140 -1.96 -28.79 -0.77
N LYS A 141 -1.82 -30.12 -0.80
CA LYS A 141 -1.10 -30.90 0.22
C LYS A 141 0.39 -30.53 0.29
N HIS A 142 1.00 -30.22 -0.84
CA HIS A 142 2.46 -30.07 -0.95
C HIS A 142 2.94 -28.62 -1.00
N GLU A 143 2.12 -27.68 -1.45
CA GLU A 143 2.45 -26.26 -1.54
C GLU A 143 2.74 -25.63 -0.16
N SER A 144 2.02 -26.07 0.87
CA SER A 144 2.19 -25.58 2.26
C SER A 144 3.39 -26.17 2.99
N LYS A 145 3.90 -27.34 2.57
CA LYS A 145 4.92 -28.12 3.29
C LYS A 145 6.25 -28.22 2.55
N ARG A 146 6.19 -28.34 1.22
CA ARG A 146 7.30 -28.77 0.36
C ARG A 146 7.69 -27.71 -0.67
N GLY A 147 6.69 -26.99 -1.20
CA GLY A 147 6.88 -25.99 -2.25
C GLY A 147 7.16 -26.61 -3.63
N PHE A 148 6.71 -25.93 -4.68
CA PHE A 148 6.98 -26.29 -6.08
C PHE A 148 7.97 -25.30 -6.68
N GLY A 149 8.69 -25.65 -7.75
CA GLY A 149 9.48 -24.68 -8.50
C GLY A 149 8.59 -23.64 -9.19
N SER A 150 9.03 -22.37 -9.22
CA SER A 150 8.30 -21.31 -9.93
C SER A 150 8.40 -21.50 -11.44
N HIS A 151 7.44 -20.94 -12.19
CA HIS A 151 7.46 -21.02 -13.65
C HIS A 151 8.71 -20.36 -14.24
N GLN A 152 9.15 -19.22 -13.68
CA GLN A 152 10.39 -18.54 -14.08
C GLN A 152 11.62 -19.40 -13.82
N PHE A 153 11.68 -20.05 -12.66
CA PHE A 153 12.79 -20.94 -12.31
C PHE A 153 12.89 -22.13 -13.27
N TRP A 154 11.75 -22.76 -13.57
CA TRP A 154 11.76 -23.88 -14.51
C TRP A 154 12.05 -23.46 -15.95
N HIS A 155 11.53 -22.31 -16.40
CA HIS A 155 11.88 -21.76 -17.71
C HIS A 155 13.39 -21.46 -17.81
N GLY A 156 13.95 -20.86 -16.75
CA GLY A 156 15.39 -20.62 -16.64
C GLY A 156 16.21 -21.90 -16.73
N LEU A 157 15.81 -22.95 -16.01
CA LEU A 157 16.47 -24.26 -16.08
C LEU A 157 16.35 -24.88 -17.48
N ARG A 158 15.19 -24.78 -18.13
CA ARG A 158 14.98 -25.27 -19.49
C ARG A 158 15.99 -24.64 -20.46
N VAL A 159 16.13 -23.32 -20.43
CA VAL A 159 17.08 -22.57 -21.27
C VAL A 159 18.52 -22.88 -20.88
N ALA A 160 18.82 -22.84 -19.59
CA ALA A 160 20.17 -23.04 -19.08
C ALA A 160 20.70 -24.46 -19.32
N LEU A 161 19.84 -25.47 -19.40
CA LEU A 161 20.23 -26.87 -19.54
C LEU A 161 19.92 -27.47 -20.92
N ASP A 162 19.26 -26.69 -21.79
CA ASP A 162 18.70 -27.14 -23.06
C ASP A 162 17.84 -28.40 -22.86
N SER A 163 16.88 -28.29 -21.94
CA SER A 163 15.99 -29.40 -21.58
C SER A 163 14.71 -29.34 -22.39
N ASP A 164 14.24 -30.51 -22.85
CA ASP A 164 13.08 -30.63 -23.72
C ASP A 164 11.86 -31.28 -23.04
N GLY A 165 12.02 -31.85 -21.85
CA GLY A 165 10.91 -32.37 -21.06
C GLY A 165 11.09 -32.23 -19.55
N ILE A 166 9.96 -32.23 -18.84
CA ILE A 166 9.90 -32.31 -17.38
C ILE A 166 9.13 -33.57 -16.96
N LEU A 167 9.67 -34.29 -15.98
CA LEU A 167 9.11 -35.53 -15.43
C LEU A 167 8.92 -35.38 -13.93
N GLY A 168 7.86 -35.94 -13.35
CA GLY A 168 7.63 -35.88 -11.90
C GLY A 168 6.89 -34.63 -11.42
N CYS A 169 6.51 -33.73 -12.34
CA CYS A 169 5.82 -32.49 -11.99
C CYS A 169 4.32 -32.62 -12.30
N CYS A 170 3.46 -32.26 -11.33
CA CYS A 170 2.01 -32.27 -11.51
C CYS A 170 1.60 -31.35 -12.67
N PRO A 171 0.68 -31.73 -13.57
CA PRO A 171 0.30 -30.93 -14.75
C PRO A 171 -0.24 -29.53 -14.41
N LEU A 172 -0.74 -29.31 -13.19
CA LEU A 172 -1.18 -28.00 -12.70
C LEU A 172 -0.04 -27.05 -12.36
N MET A 173 1.14 -27.60 -12.07
CA MET A 173 2.35 -26.86 -11.69
C MET A 173 3.46 -26.95 -12.73
N ALA A 174 3.36 -27.91 -13.64
CA ALA A 174 4.36 -28.14 -14.66
C ALA A 174 4.39 -26.93 -15.64
N PRO A 175 5.57 -26.39 -15.95
CA PRO A 175 5.73 -25.23 -16.83
C PRO A 175 5.44 -25.57 -18.30
N SER A 176 4.53 -24.85 -18.98
CA SER A 176 4.30 -25.03 -20.44
C SER A 176 5.52 -24.71 -21.29
N SER A 177 6.55 -24.08 -20.72
CA SER A 177 7.84 -23.87 -21.39
C SER A 177 8.51 -25.16 -21.88
N PHE A 178 8.17 -26.32 -21.31
CA PHE A 178 8.68 -27.61 -21.75
C PHE A 178 7.77 -28.18 -22.84
N LEU A 179 8.41 -28.71 -23.90
CA LEU A 179 7.71 -29.39 -24.99
C LEU A 179 6.97 -30.64 -24.51
N TYR A 180 7.49 -31.29 -23.48
CA TYR A 180 6.96 -32.52 -22.90
C TYR A 180 6.81 -32.39 -21.38
N SER A 181 5.68 -32.83 -20.83
CA SER A 181 5.51 -33.05 -19.38
C SER A 181 4.94 -34.43 -19.13
N SER A 182 5.38 -35.07 -18.06
CA SER A 182 4.70 -36.25 -17.50
C SER A 182 4.83 -36.31 -15.99
N TRP A 183 3.71 -36.34 -15.29
CA TRP A 183 3.70 -36.40 -13.84
C TRP A 183 4.23 -37.73 -13.29
N THR A 184 3.76 -38.86 -13.79
CA THR A 184 4.17 -40.21 -13.32
C THR A 184 5.33 -40.80 -14.13
N GLY A 185 5.72 -40.14 -15.23
CA GLY A 185 6.56 -40.69 -16.28
C GLY A 185 5.86 -41.71 -17.17
N GLY A 186 4.73 -42.30 -16.75
CA GLY A 186 4.04 -43.37 -17.48
C GLY A 186 3.34 -42.89 -18.74
N SER A 187 2.72 -41.71 -18.67
CA SER A 187 1.98 -41.09 -19.76
C SER A 187 2.26 -39.59 -19.79
N ALA A 188 2.37 -39.02 -20.99
CA ALA A 188 2.53 -37.58 -21.12
C ALA A 188 1.26 -36.84 -20.66
N ASP A 189 1.45 -35.74 -19.94
CA ASP A 189 0.42 -34.75 -19.64
C ASP A 189 0.17 -33.89 -20.90
N TRP A 190 1.27 -33.46 -21.54
CA TRP A 190 1.29 -32.83 -22.86
C TRP A 190 2.55 -33.18 -23.63
N GLY A 191 2.50 -33.00 -24.95
CA GLY A 191 3.63 -33.32 -25.82
C GLY A 191 3.82 -34.80 -26.06
N TYR A 192 2.74 -35.59 -26.01
CA TYR A 192 2.74 -37.06 -26.09
C TYR A 192 3.41 -37.66 -27.34
N GLN A 193 3.59 -36.87 -28.40
CA GLN A 193 4.30 -37.28 -29.62
C GLN A 193 5.83 -37.15 -29.50
N LEU A 194 6.31 -36.57 -28.41
CA LEU A 194 7.72 -36.29 -28.17
C LEU A 194 8.26 -37.25 -27.10
N HIS A 195 9.50 -37.69 -27.31
CA HIS A 195 10.28 -38.39 -26.29
C HIS A 195 11.42 -37.47 -25.87
N PRO A 196 11.43 -36.96 -24.63
CA PRO A 196 12.44 -35.99 -24.23
C PRO A 196 13.82 -36.64 -24.23
N ARG A 197 14.77 -36.03 -24.94
CA ARG A 197 16.17 -36.46 -25.03
C ARG A 197 16.98 -35.97 -23.83
N ARG A 198 16.56 -34.86 -23.21
CA ARG A 198 17.25 -34.18 -22.11
C ARG A 198 16.24 -33.83 -21.00
N PRO A 199 15.57 -34.83 -20.38
CA PRO A 199 14.54 -34.57 -19.39
C PRO A 199 15.11 -34.01 -18.08
N VAL A 200 14.32 -33.16 -17.42
CA VAL A 200 14.50 -32.75 -16.03
C VAL A 200 13.51 -33.50 -15.15
N PHE A 201 14.00 -34.21 -14.15
CA PHE A 201 13.18 -34.92 -13.17
C PHE A 201 12.95 -34.04 -11.93
N ASP A 202 11.70 -33.67 -11.68
CA ASP A 202 11.27 -33.00 -10.45
C ASP A 202 10.99 -34.04 -9.36
N LEU A 203 11.90 -34.13 -8.39
CA LEU A 203 11.77 -35.00 -7.21
C LEU A 203 11.40 -34.21 -5.95
N LEU A 204 11.07 -32.93 -6.06
CA LEU A 204 10.82 -32.07 -4.90
C LEU A 204 9.59 -32.57 -4.13
N CYS A 205 8.47 -32.76 -4.81
CA CYS A 205 7.22 -33.15 -4.17
C CYS A 205 6.95 -34.66 -4.17
N ALA A 206 7.73 -35.44 -4.93
CA ALA A 206 7.54 -36.86 -5.12
C ALA A 206 7.62 -37.67 -3.81
N SER A 207 6.72 -38.66 -3.65
CA SER A 207 6.78 -39.69 -2.61
C SER A 207 7.99 -40.62 -2.82
N PRO A 208 8.41 -41.39 -1.81
CA PRO A 208 9.50 -42.35 -2.00
C PRO A 208 9.25 -43.36 -3.13
N GLU A 209 8.00 -43.79 -3.31
CA GLU A 209 7.62 -44.71 -4.40
C GLU A 209 7.69 -44.03 -5.77
N GLU A 210 7.18 -42.80 -5.87
CA GLU A 210 7.28 -41.99 -7.09
C GLU A 210 8.75 -41.70 -7.44
N GLN A 211 9.59 -41.39 -6.45
CA GLN A 211 11.02 -41.17 -6.64
C GLN A 211 11.72 -42.42 -7.16
N ARG A 212 11.39 -43.62 -6.66
CA ARG A 212 11.94 -44.88 -7.19
C ARG A 212 11.47 -45.15 -8.61
N SER A 213 10.18 -44.92 -8.89
CA SER A 213 9.61 -45.05 -10.24
C SER A 213 10.29 -44.11 -11.25
N LEU A 214 10.46 -42.83 -10.91
CA LEU A 214 11.15 -41.84 -11.74
C LEU A 214 12.63 -42.17 -11.90
N ALA A 215 13.30 -42.59 -10.82
CA ALA A 215 14.72 -42.97 -10.86
C ALA A 215 14.99 -44.19 -11.74
N SER A 216 14.04 -45.14 -11.86
CA SER A 216 14.16 -46.28 -12.79
C SER A 216 14.31 -45.88 -14.26
N ARG A 217 13.92 -44.64 -14.60
CA ARG A 217 14.01 -44.06 -15.95
C ARG A 217 15.30 -43.27 -16.18
N MET A 218 16.08 -43.01 -15.14
CA MET A 218 17.35 -42.29 -15.21
C MET A 218 18.48 -43.22 -15.67
N ARG A 219 18.59 -43.44 -16.97
CA ARG A 219 19.64 -44.33 -17.50
C ARG A 219 21.03 -43.66 -17.44
N PRO A 220 22.10 -44.36 -17.01
CA PRO A 220 23.44 -43.76 -16.87
C PRO A 220 24.09 -43.27 -18.17
N ASP A 221 23.63 -43.80 -19.31
CA ASP A 221 24.08 -43.48 -20.67
C ASP A 221 23.29 -42.33 -21.33
N GLN A 222 22.23 -41.83 -20.69
CA GLN A 222 21.39 -40.77 -21.21
C GLN A 222 21.62 -39.43 -20.49
N VAL A 223 21.43 -38.34 -21.22
CA VAL A 223 21.47 -36.97 -20.67
C VAL A 223 20.19 -36.74 -19.88
N TRP A 224 20.31 -36.48 -18.58
CA TRP A 224 19.20 -36.10 -17.73
C TRP A 224 19.66 -35.18 -16.61
N PHE A 225 18.71 -34.43 -16.05
CA PHE A 225 18.90 -33.59 -14.87
C PHE A 225 17.87 -33.97 -13.81
N ALA A 226 18.17 -33.79 -12.54
CA ALA A 226 17.21 -34.05 -11.47
C ALA A 226 17.25 -32.96 -10.42
N LEU A 227 16.09 -32.48 -9.97
CA LEU A 227 15.97 -31.53 -8.88
C LEU A 227 15.41 -32.26 -7.66
N SER A 228 16.09 -32.15 -6.54
CA SER A 228 15.75 -32.88 -5.31
C SER A 228 16.00 -32.03 -4.09
N ARG A 229 15.61 -32.53 -2.93
CA ARG A 229 15.96 -31.96 -1.62
C ARG A 229 16.42 -33.04 -0.68
N ARG A 230 17.38 -32.70 0.16
CA ARG A 230 18.04 -33.68 1.04
C ARG A 230 17.09 -34.30 2.07
N SER A 231 16.09 -33.55 2.50
CA SER A 231 15.15 -33.94 3.57
C SER A 231 14.15 -35.03 3.17
N THR A 232 13.84 -35.18 1.87
CA THR A 232 12.85 -36.16 1.39
C THR A 232 13.36 -37.10 0.30
N LEU A 233 14.67 -37.05 0.00
CA LEU A 233 15.26 -37.93 -1.00
C LEU A 233 15.31 -39.36 -0.47
N ASP A 234 14.65 -40.27 -1.18
CA ASP A 234 14.65 -41.70 -0.85
C ASP A 234 16.06 -42.28 -0.89
N ARG A 235 16.34 -43.27 -0.04
CA ARG A 235 17.68 -43.86 0.09
C ARG A 235 18.16 -44.48 -1.22
N ASP A 236 17.29 -45.20 -1.91
CA ASP A 236 17.67 -45.93 -3.13
C ASP A 236 17.84 -44.96 -4.30
N THR A 237 16.94 -43.98 -4.42
CA THR A 237 17.06 -42.89 -5.38
C THR A 237 18.35 -42.09 -5.16
N LYS A 238 18.73 -41.81 -3.91
CA LYS A 238 20.00 -41.15 -3.60
C LYS A 238 21.20 -41.96 -4.06
N LEU A 239 21.24 -43.25 -3.77
CA LEU A 239 22.33 -44.13 -4.21
C LEU A 239 22.45 -44.16 -5.74
N LEU A 240 21.33 -44.13 -6.45
CA LEU A 240 21.32 -44.02 -7.91
C LEU A 240 21.88 -42.67 -8.37
N LEU A 241 21.44 -41.55 -7.80
CA LEU A 241 21.93 -40.21 -8.15
C LEU A 241 23.43 -40.06 -7.88
N ASP A 242 23.92 -40.56 -6.74
CA ASP A 242 25.35 -40.55 -6.38
C ASP A 242 26.19 -41.41 -7.36
N ARG A 243 25.62 -42.51 -7.88
CA ARG A 243 26.29 -43.40 -8.84
C ARG A 243 26.25 -42.86 -10.28
N ALA A 244 25.09 -42.34 -10.70
CA ALA A 244 24.79 -42.05 -12.09
C ALA A 244 24.89 -40.56 -12.45
N GLY A 245 25.00 -39.66 -11.47
CA GLY A 245 25.10 -38.22 -11.68
C GLY A 245 26.03 -37.50 -10.69
N GLN A 246 26.07 -36.18 -10.80
CA GLN A 246 26.78 -35.27 -9.89
C GLN A 246 25.93 -34.04 -9.58
N VAL A 247 26.08 -33.49 -8.38
CA VAL A 247 25.44 -32.22 -8.00
C VAL A 247 26.11 -31.07 -8.77
N LEU A 248 25.31 -30.33 -9.55
CA LEU A 248 25.74 -29.13 -10.27
C LEU A 248 25.76 -27.91 -9.36
N THR A 249 24.63 -27.66 -8.69
CA THR A 249 24.44 -26.49 -7.81
C THR A 249 23.43 -26.79 -6.72
N VAL A 250 23.49 -25.99 -5.65
CA VAL A 250 22.56 -26.07 -4.52
C VAL A 250 21.91 -24.71 -4.34
N TYR A 251 20.61 -24.64 -4.63
CA TYR A 251 19.79 -23.46 -4.35
C TYR A 251 19.49 -23.42 -2.86
N LYS A 252 20.20 -22.53 -2.15
CA LYS A 252 20.13 -22.45 -0.68
C LYS A 252 18.75 -22.03 -0.21
N LYS A 253 18.39 -22.44 1.01
CA LYS A 253 17.23 -21.90 1.71
C LYS A 253 17.24 -20.36 1.64
N GLY A 254 16.14 -19.76 1.19
CA GLY A 254 16.03 -18.32 0.97
C GLY A 254 16.19 -17.89 -0.50
N SER A 255 16.62 -18.77 -1.40
CA SER A 255 16.65 -18.53 -2.85
C SER A 255 15.24 -18.38 -3.43
N ARG A 256 15.03 -17.40 -4.32
CA ARG A 256 13.73 -17.11 -4.96
C ARG A 256 13.42 -18.07 -6.11
N VAL A 257 13.31 -19.37 -5.82
CA VAL A 257 13.10 -20.43 -6.82
C VAL A 257 11.72 -21.11 -6.72
N ALA A 258 10.95 -20.84 -5.66
CA ALA A 258 9.71 -21.53 -5.37
C ALA A 258 8.47 -20.79 -5.91
N ALA A 259 7.43 -21.52 -6.32
CA ALA A 259 6.15 -20.96 -6.72
C ALA A 259 5.37 -20.39 -5.52
N CYS A 260 4.67 -19.28 -5.74
CA CYS A 260 3.78 -18.69 -4.74
C CYS A 260 2.55 -19.57 -4.48
N LYS A 261 2.01 -19.50 -3.25
CA LYS A 261 0.83 -20.26 -2.86
C LYS A 261 -0.39 -19.90 -3.75
N GLY A 262 -1.08 -20.90 -4.28
CA GLY A 262 -2.23 -20.77 -5.17
C GLY A 262 -1.89 -20.33 -6.60
N SER A 263 -0.64 -20.50 -7.06
CA SER A 263 -0.23 -20.09 -8.41
C SER A 263 -1.05 -20.82 -9.49
N PHE A 264 -1.29 -22.13 -9.36
CA PHE A 264 -2.11 -22.89 -10.32
C PHE A 264 -3.56 -22.40 -10.44
N LYS A 265 -4.12 -21.83 -9.36
CA LYS A 265 -5.47 -21.23 -9.37
C LYS A 265 -5.45 -19.86 -10.01
N THR A 266 -4.44 -19.06 -9.67
CA THR A 266 -4.44 -17.63 -9.99
C THR A 266 -3.72 -17.31 -11.29
N GLY A 267 -2.89 -18.20 -11.82
CA GLY A 267 -1.96 -17.93 -12.91
C GLY A 267 -0.72 -17.14 -12.49
N LYS A 268 -0.62 -16.74 -11.22
CA LYS A 268 0.49 -15.88 -10.76
C LYS A 268 1.84 -16.55 -10.97
N VAL A 269 2.73 -15.84 -11.66
CA VAL A 269 4.07 -16.32 -12.03
C VAL A 269 5.12 -15.99 -10.95
N ARG A 270 4.69 -15.35 -9.85
CA ARG A 270 5.54 -14.84 -8.77
C ARG A 270 6.42 -15.91 -8.12
N ALA A 271 7.72 -15.65 -8.06
CA ALA A 271 8.68 -16.48 -7.34
C ALA A 271 8.82 -16.04 -5.87
N ILE A 272 8.79 -17.01 -4.96
CA ILE A 272 9.01 -16.83 -3.52
C ILE A 272 10.25 -17.60 -3.07
N GLN A 273 10.69 -17.34 -1.85
CA GLN A 273 11.85 -18.00 -1.26
C GLN A 273 11.54 -19.47 -0.95
N ASN A 274 12.45 -20.37 -1.35
CA ASN A 274 12.42 -21.77 -0.92
C ASN A 274 12.70 -21.89 0.59
N ARG A 275 12.17 -22.94 1.22
CA ARG A 275 12.27 -23.15 2.67
C ARG A 275 13.45 -24.02 3.09
N GLU A 276 14.10 -24.65 2.13
CA GLU A 276 15.18 -25.62 2.33
C GLU A 276 16.08 -25.67 1.08
N ASP A 277 17.25 -26.28 1.23
CA ASP A 277 18.22 -26.44 0.15
C ASP A 277 17.70 -27.40 -0.93
N TRP A 278 17.74 -26.97 -2.19
CA TRP A 278 17.42 -27.80 -3.35
C TRP A 278 18.70 -28.13 -4.13
N CYS A 279 18.91 -29.42 -4.42
CA CYS A 279 20.08 -29.92 -5.14
C CYS A 279 19.69 -30.23 -6.58
N LEU A 280 20.38 -29.58 -7.53
CA LEU A 280 20.30 -29.89 -8.95
C LEU A 280 21.41 -30.86 -9.33
N TRP A 281 21.04 -31.97 -9.96
CA TRP A 281 21.92 -33.04 -10.41
C TRP A 281 21.98 -33.06 -11.94
N ALA A 282 23.13 -33.47 -12.48
CA ALA A 282 23.31 -33.81 -13.88
C ALA A 282 23.85 -35.23 -14.03
N SER A 283 23.38 -35.95 -15.04
CA SER A 283 23.87 -37.29 -15.33
C SER A 283 25.34 -37.29 -15.75
N ASN A 284 26.01 -38.41 -15.55
CA ASN A 284 27.38 -38.59 -16.03
C ASN A 284 27.47 -38.52 -17.56
N ALA A 285 26.38 -38.74 -18.30
CA ALA A 285 26.34 -38.54 -19.75
C ALA A 285 26.26 -37.05 -20.10
N ALA A 286 25.44 -36.26 -19.38
CA ALA A 286 25.34 -34.80 -19.55
C ALA A 286 26.70 -34.10 -19.36
N ILE A 287 27.53 -34.62 -18.45
CA ILE A 287 28.88 -34.10 -18.16
C ILE A 287 29.91 -34.58 -19.21
N ARG A 288 29.61 -35.64 -19.98
CA ARG A 288 30.51 -36.25 -20.97
C ARG A 288 30.27 -35.76 -22.41
N THR A 289 29.13 -35.13 -22.71
CA THR A 289 28.75 -34.77 -24.08
C THR A 289 29.78 -33.85 -24.74
N ARG A 290 30.24 -34.25 -25.94
CA ARG A 290 31.19 -33.55 -26.80
C ARG A 290 30.52 -32.34 -27.46
N GLU A 291 31.28 -31.27 -27.70
CA GLU A 291 30.92 -30.17 -28.60
C GLU A 291 30.49 -30.72 -29.97
N ALA A 292 29.19 -30.67 -30.26
CA ALA A 292 28.60 -30.88 -31.59
C ALA A 292 27.53 -29.83 -31.89
N GLU A 293 27.66 -28.63 -31.32
CA GLU A 293 26.80 -27.46 -31.58
C GLU A 293 27.64 -26.31 -32.15
N GLY A 294 28.45 -26.62 -33.16
CA GLY A 294 29.16 -25.65 -33.99
C GLY A 294 28.97 -26.03 -35.46
N GLY A 295 27.81 -25.72 -36.02
CA GLY A 295 27.54 -26.00 -37.44
C GLY A 295 26.11 -25.72 -37.87
N ILE A 296 25.88 -24.50 -38.35
CA ILE A 296 25.05 -24.07 -39.51
C ILE A 296 24.28 -22.78 -39.16
N GLY A 297 24.68 -21.66 -39.78
CA GLY A 297 23.90 -20.42 -39.82
C GLY A 297 24.73 -19.12 -39.74
N ASN A 298 25.53 -18.85 -40.78
CA ASN A 298 26.22 -17.58 -41.00
C ASN A 298 25.23 -16.43 -41.28
N GLY A 299 25.50 -15.24 -40.72
CA GLY A 299 24.78 -14.01 -41.07
C GLY A 299 25.21 -12.73 -40.33
N GLY A 300 26.49 -12.33 -40.40
CA GLY A 300 26.90 -10.92 -40.53
C GLY A 300 27.27 -10.07 -39.29
N HIS A 301 28.55 -9.62 -39.30
CA HIS A 301 29.21 -8.48 -38.62
C HIS A 301 29.41 -8.51 -37.09
N ASP A 302 30.62 -8.66 -36.54
CA ASP A 302 31.91 -7.91 -36.63
C ASP A 302 32.07 -6.88 -35.51
N ASP A 303 32.82 -7.29 -34.47
CA ASP A 303 33.84 -6.55 -33.69
C ASP A 303 34.25 -7.50 -32.53
N GLY A 304 35.49 -7.85 -32.24
CA GLY A 304 36.78 -7.24 -32.56
C GLY A 304 37.59 -7.13 -31.26
N ALA A 305 38.57 -8.03 -31.08
CA ALA A 305 39.74 -7.97 -30.18
C ALA A 305 39.48 -7.78 -28.66
N VAL A 306 39.99 -8.64 -27.78
CA VAL A 306 41.33 -8.64 -27.13
C VAL A 306 41.23 -9.83 -26.15
N ASP A 307 42.01 -10.92 -26.14
CA ASP A 307 43.40 -10.99 -25.72
C ASP A 307 43.89 -12.45 -25.95
N ARG A 308 44.49 -12.71 -27.11
CA ARG A 308 45.26 -13.92 -27.39
C ARG A 308 46.69 -13.48 -27.65
N ILE A 309 47.45 -13.22 -26.59
CA ILE A 309 48.93 -13.27 -26.48
C ILE A 309 49.22 -12.98 -24.99
N HIS A 310 49.28 -13.99 -24.11
CA HIS A 310 50.15 -13.84 -22.93
C HIS A 310 50.52 -15.12 -22.15
N CYS A 311 49.83 -16.26 -22.25
CA CYS A 311 50.16 -17.41 -21.39
C CYS A 311 50.58 -18.68 -22.14
N ALA A 312 51.36 -18.51 -23.22
CA ALA A 312 51.93 -19.61 -24.00
C ALA A 312 53.47 -19.68 -23.98
N LEU A 313 54.15 -18.99 -23.07
CA LEU A 313 55.62 -19.06 -22.95
C LEU A 313 56.05 -18.71 -21.52
N VAL A 314 56.32 -19.75 -20.74
CA VAL A 314 57.13 -19.91 -19.51
C VAL A 314 56.48 -21.13 -18.85
N GLU A 315 56.94 -22.37 -19.02
CA GLU A 315 58.28 -22.87 -18.69
C GLU A 315 58.69 -24.01 -19.64
N ALA A 316 59.91 -23.91 -20.16
CA ALA A 316 60.61 -24.96 -20.87
C ALA A 316 61.64 -25.62 -19.94
N GLN A 317 61.73 -26.95 -20.04
CA GLN A 317 62.94 -27.81 -19.93
C GLN A 317 63.69 -27.95 -18.59
N VAL A 318 63.62 -29.17 -18.04
CA VAL A 318 64.78 -29.89 -17.46
C VAL A 318 64.82 -31.32 -18.05
N SER A 319 66.04 -31.77 -18.27
CA SER A 319 66.53 -32.75 -19.24
C SER A 319 66.48 -34.24 -18.85
N ILE A 320 66.38 -35.07 -19.90
CA ILE A 320 67.05 -36.37 -20.18
C ILE A 320 67.02 -37.47 -19.08
N SER A 321 66.30 -38.56 -19.32
CA SER A 321 66.86 -39.89 -19.64
C SER A 321 65.73 -40.94 -19.70
N GLY A 322 65.93 -41.99 -20.51
CA GLY A 322 64.88 -42.87 -21.01
C GLY A 322 64.24 -43.83 -20.00
N GLY A 323 63.03 -44.26 -20.36
CA GLY A 323 62.24 -45.25 -19.65
C GLY A 323 60.84 -45.28 -20.22
N THR A 324 60.61 -46.15 -21.20
CA THR A 324 59.31 -46.41 -21.84
C THR A 324 58.29 -46.86 -20.80
N GLY A 325 57.41 -45.95 -20.41
CA GLY A 325 56.26 -46.18 -19.54
C GLY A 325 55.24 -45.07 -19.77
N ASP A 326 54.19 -45.41 -20.50
CA ASP A 326 53.05 -44.64 -21.01
C ASP A 326 52.72 -43.26 -20.38
N ALA A 327 53.47 -42.22 -20.78
CA ALA A 327 53.17 -40.82 -20.46
C ALA A 327 51.88 -40.33 -21.18
N ALA A 328 51.50 -40.96 -22.28
CA ALA A 328 50.28 -40.63 -23.03
C ALA A 328 49.02 -41.15 -22.33
N GLU A 329 49.08 -42.33 -21.71
CA GLU A 329 47.99 -42.85 -20.88
C GLU A 329 47.86 -42.07 -19.56
N THR A 330 48.97 -41.69 -18.94
CA THR A 330 48.97 -40.84 -17.72
C THR A 330 48.47 -39.41 -18.00
N ALA A 331 48.77 -38.86 -19.19
CA ALA A 331 48.23 -37.58 -19.67
C ALA A 331 46.73 -37.65 -20.04
N ARG A 332 46.27 -38.76 -20.63
CA ARG A 332 44.84 -39.00 -20.90
C ARG A 332 44.03 -39.21 -19.62
N VAL A 333 44.63 -39.85 -18.60
CA VAL A 333 44.03 -40.08 -17.29
C VAL A 333 43.97 -38.80 -16.45
N SER A 334 44.94 -37.87 -16.58
CA SER A 334 44.93 -36.57 -15.88
C SER A 334 44.12 -35.47 -16.60
N ALA A 335 43.94 -35.56 -17.93
CA ALA A 335 43.08 -34.65 -18.70
C ALA A 335 41.57 -34.94 -18.53
N ARG A 336 41.18 -36.20 -18.26
CA ARG A 336 39.77 -36.60 -18.05
C ARG A 336 39.12 -35.93 -16.81
N PRO A 337 39.76 -35.90 -15.62
CA PRO A 337 39.25 -35.17 -14.46
C PRO A 337 39.13 -33.67 -14.68
N ARG A 338 40.12 -33.04 -15.34
CA ARG A 338 40.11 -31.60 -15.64
C ARG A 338 38.95 -31.23 -16.58
N ARG A 339 38.78 -31.97 -17.69
CA ARG A 339 37.66 -31.76 -18.63
C ARG A 339 36.29 -31.98 -17.99
N ARG A 340 36.19 -32.96 -17.08
CA ARG A 340 34.97 -33.22 -16.31
C ARG A 340 34.65 -32.06 -15.38
N ALA A 341 35.64 -31.54 -14.65
CA ALA A 341 35.49 -30.39 -13.77
C ALA A 341 35.10 -29.12 -14.54
N ASP A 342 35.68 -28.90 -15.73
CA ASP A 342 35.34 -27.76 -16.59
C ASP A 342 33.90 -27.82 -17.12
N MET A 343 33.39 -29.00 -17.47
CA MET A 343 32.01 -29.14 -17.91
C MET A 343 31.01 -28.90 -16.76
N VAL A 344 31.29 -29.45 -15.58
CA VAL A 344 30.47 -29.19 -14.37
C VAL A 344 30.45 -27.70 -14.06
N ARG A 345 31.61 -27.02 -14.15
CA ARG A 345 31.72 -25.58 -13.96
C ARG A 345 30.87 -24.80 -14.97
N ARG A 346 30.93 -25.12 -16.27
CA ARG A 346 30.12 -24.46 -17.31
C ARG A 346 28.61 -24.66 -17.12
N LEU A 347 28.18 -25.87 -16.80
CA LEU A 347 26.76 -26.15 -16.52
C LEU A 347 26.29 -25.42 -15.27
N LYS A 348 27.15 -25.34 -14.24
CA LYS A 348 26.88 -24.55 -13.04
C LYS A 348 26.78 -23.06 -13.38
N GLU A 349 27.72 -22.50 -14.12
CA GLU A 349 27.69 -21.09 -14.57
C GLU A 349 26.38 -20.78 -15.31
N ARG A 350 25.97 -21.65 -16.25
CA ARG A 350 24.67 -21.51 -16.94
C ARG A 350 23.48 -21.55 -15.97
N ALA A 351 23.48 -22.47 -15.00
CA ALA A 351 22.40 -22.58 -14.01
C ALA A 351 22.38 -21.41 -13.01
N ASP A 352 23.54 -20.83 -12.70
CA ASP A 352 23.68 -19.68 -11.81
C ASP A 352 23.33 -18.35 -12.53
N THR A 353 23.37 -18.30 -13.87
CA THR A 353 22.94 -17.12 -14.66
C THR A 353 21.43 -16.91 -14.77
N ILE A 354 20.62 -17.81 -14.19
CA ILE A 354 19.15 -17.70 -14.23
C ILE A 354 18.72 -16.44 -13.45
N CYS A 355 18.17 -15.46 -14.14
CA CYS A 355 17.63 -14.25 -13.53
C CYS A 355 16.26 -14.56 -12.88
N LEU A 356 16.19 -14.43 -11.54
CA LEU A 356 14.99 -14.70 -10.75
C LEU A 356 14.53 -13.40 -10.08
N THR A 357 13.43 -12.84 -10.55
CA THR A 357 12.89 -11.57 -10.04
C THR A 357 11.74 -11.82 -9.07
N ALA A 358 11.44 -10.85 -8.20
CA ALA A 358 10.32 -10.96 -7.25
C ALA A 358 8.98 -11.13 -7.98
N ASP A 359 8.86 -10.55 -9.17
CA ASP A 359 7.63 -10.42 -9.93
C ASP A 359 7.45 -11.55 -10.96
N GLY A 360 8.49 -12.38 -11.17
CA GLY A 360 8.34 -13.64 -11.90
C GLY A 360 8.17 -13.51 -13.40
N VAL A 361 8.87 -12.55 -14.03
CA VAL A 361 8.75 -12.31 -15.48
C VAL A 361 9.37 -13.46 -16.27
N VAL A 362 8.57 -14.06 -17.17
CA VAL A 362 9.05 -14.98 -18.20
C VAL A 362 8.86 -14.30 -19.55
N PRO A 363 9.94 -14.05 -20.32
CA PRO A 363 9.82 -13.49 -21.65
C PRO A 363 8.85 -14.32 -22.50
N LEU A 364 7.89 -13.66 -23.15
CA LEU A 364 7.02 -14.34 -24.10
C LEU A 364 7.77 -14.51 -25.41
N ASP A 365 8.26 -15.72 -25.66
CA ASP A 365 8.73 -16.15 -26.96
C ASP A 365 7.66 -17.05 -27.60
N LEU A 366 7.00 -16.56 -28.66
CA LEU A 366 5.98 -17.34 -29.38
C LEU A 366 6.55 -18.54 -30.15
N GLY A 367 7.85 -18.54 -30.45
CA GLY A 367 8.55 -19.72 -30.99
C GLY A 367 8.84 -20.76 -29.92
N CYS A 368 8.79 -20.37 -28.65
CA CYS A 368 9.03 -21.23 -27.50
C CYS A 368 7.72 -21.86 -26.97
N PRO A 369 7.74 -23.12 -26.49
CA PRO A 369 6.56 -23.78 -25.93
C PRO A 369 5.89 -23.03 -24.77
N SER A 370 6.61 -22.12 -24.10
CA SER A 370 6.11 -21.31 -22.97
C SER A 370 4.96 -20.38 -23.34
N SER A 371 4.75 -20.09 -24.63
CA SER A 371 3.66 -19.26 -25.11
C SER A 371 2.33 -20.00 -25.26
N ARG A 372 2.32 -21.34 -25.18
CA ARG A 372 1.12 -22.17 -25.41
C ARG A 372 -0.02 -21.83 -24.47
N GLU A 373 0.26 -21.61 -23.18
CA GLU A 373 -0.78 -21.21 -22.23
C GLU A 373 -1.35 -19.83 -22.55
N ALA A 374 -0.50 -18.85 -22.87
CA ALA A 374 -0.95 -17.51 -23.20
C ALA A 374 -1.87 -17.51 -24.44
N LEU A 375 -1.52 -18.29 -25.47
CA LEU A 375 -2.30 -18.45 -26.71
C LEU A 375 -3.65 -19.14 -26.51
N LEU A 376 -3.79 -19.99 -25.50
CA LEU A 376 -5.04 -20.68 -25.16
C LEU A 376 -5.83 -19.95 -24.07
N GLY A 377 -5.27 -18.86 -23.54
CA GLY A 377 -5.89 -18.03 -22.52
C GLY A 377 -6.99 -17.12 -23.07
N PRO A 378 -7.68 -16.37 -22.18
CA PRO A 378 -8.76 -15.46 -22.56
C PRO A 378 -8.35 -14.37 -23.56
N ALA A 379 -7.09 -13.94 -23.53
CA ALA A 379 -6.52 -12.97 -24.46
C ALA A 379 -5.69 -13.64 -25.57
N GLY A 380 -5.74 -14.96 -25.70
CA GLY A 380 -4.91 -15.74 -26.62
C GLY A 380 -5.02 -15.30 -28.08
N ALA A 381 -6.24 -15.02 -28.53
CA ALA A 381 -6.49 -14.51 -29.88
C ALA A 381 -5.79 -13.17 -30.17
N ALA A 382 -5.50 -12.36 -29.14
CA ALA A 382 -4.78 -11.09 -29.30
C ALA A 382 -3.36 -11.27 -29.84
N TYR A 383 -2.70 -12.36 -29.43
CA TYR A 383 -1.32 -12.66 -29.79
C TYR A 383 -1.13 -13.05 -31.26
N THR A 384 -2.21 -13.51 -31.90
CA THR A 384 -2.23 -13.95 -33.30
C THR A 384 -2.82 -12.90 -34.25
N ARG A 385 -3.21 -11.72 -33.75
CA ARG A 385 -3.73 -10.64 -34.59
C ARG A 385 -2.61 -10.04 -35.46
N SER A 386 -3.00 -9.53 -36.63
CA SER A 386 -2.11 -8.75 -37.50
C SER A 386 -1.68 -7.44 -36.84
N GLY A 387 -0.53 -6.91 -37.26
CA GLY A 387 0.08 -5.71 -36.71
C GLY A 387 1.01 -5.99 -35.52
N ILE A 388 1.33 -4.94 -34.78
CA ILE A 388 2.19 -5.01 -33.59
C ILE A 388 1.33 -5.30 -32.37
N VAL A 389 1.76 -6.27 -31.55
CA VAL A 389 1.13 -6.63 -30.28
C VAL A 389 2.03 -6.18 -29.14
N VAL A 390 1.47 -5.38 -28.23
CA VAL A 390 2.17 -4.80 -27.10
C VAL A 390 1.33 -4.94 -25.84
N ALA A 391 1.96 -5.02 -24.68
CA ALA A 391 1.28 -4.83 -23.40
C ALA A 391 1.79 -3.58 -22.70
N THR A 392 0.88 -2.91 -21.99
CA THR A 392 1.15 -1.68 -21.24
C THR A 392 0.66 -1.82 -19.81
N ASP A 393 1.42 -1.29 -18.86
CA ASP A 393 1.03 -1.26 -17.45
C ASP A 393 1.58 0.00 -16.76
N GLY A 394 0.95 0.37 -15.65
CA GLY A 394 1.30 1.48 -14.79
C GLY A 394 1.40 1.09 -13.31
N SER A 395 2.55 1.39 -12.70
CA SER A 395 2.79 1.14 -11.28
C SER A 395 2.65 2.42 -10.45
N LEU A 396 2.00 2.33 -9.29
CA LEU A 396 1.96 3.37 -8.26
C LEU A 396 2.42 2.78 -6.91
N LYS A 397 3.53 3.29 -6.39
CA LYS A 397 4.11 2.87 -5.10
C LYS A 397 3.48 3.64 -3.94
N LYS A 398 3.58 3.10 -2.72
CA LYS A 398 3.07 3.77 -1.50
C LYS A 398 3.74 5.12 -1.22
N SER A 399 4.95 5.34 -1.75
CA SER A 399 5.67 6.62 -1.70
C SER A 399 5.03 7.70 -2.59
N GLY A 400 4.09 7.33 -3.46
CA GLY A 400 3.58 8.19 -4.52
C GLY A 400 4.42 8.18 -5.80
N ALA A 401 5.54 7.44 -5.83
CA ALA A 401 6.31 7.24 -7.06
C ALA A 401 5.52 6.40 -8.06
N MET A 402 5.58 6.78 -9.33
CA MET A 402 4.85 6.11 -10.41
C MET A 402 5.80 5.75 -11.53
N GLY A 403 5.47 4.70 -12.26
CA GLY A 403 6.23 4.25 -13.42
C GLY A 403 5.30 3.61 -14.44
N ALA A 404 5.62 3.74 -15.72
CA ALA A 404 4.87 3.18 -16.82
C ALA A 404 5.80 2.36 -17.71
N ALA A 405 5.25 1.33 -18.34
CA ALA A 405 6.00 0.55 -19.29
C ALA A 405 5.14 0.07 -20.45
N VAL A 406 5.85 -0.22 -21.55
CA VAL A 406 5.33 -0.94 -22.70
C VAL A 406 6.32 -2.03 -23.10
N VAL A 407 5.81 -3.23 -23.32
CA VAL A 407 6.58 -4.39 -23.76
C VAL A 407 5.96 -4.93 -25.04
N ALA A 408 6.77 -5.08 -26.08
CA ALA A 408 6.32 -5.66 -27.34
C ALA A 408 6.56 -7.18 -27.35
N LYS A 409 5.68 -7.88 -28.04
CA LYS A 409 5.72 -9.33 -28.23
C LYS A 409 6.97 -9.83 -28.96
N ASP A 410 7.22 -9.32 -30.16
CA ASP A 410 8.20 -9.88 -31.11
C ASP A 410 9.40 -8.95 -31.35
N GLY A 411 9.69 -8.04 -30.40
CA GLY A 411 10.80 -7.07 -30.51
C GLY A 411 10.67 -6.03 -31.65
N ARG A 412 9.62 -6.13 -32.48
CA ARG A 412 9.26 -5.17 -33.56
C ARG A 412 9.03 -3.74 -33.05
N MET A 413 8.86 -3.58 -31.75
CA MET A 413 8.93 -2.32 -31.04
C MET A 413 9.81 -2.52 -29.80
N GLN A 414 10.72 -1.58 -29.56
CA GLN A 414 11.61 -1.67 -28.40
C GLN A 414 10.78 -1.51 -27.11
N ALA A 415 11.00 -2.39 -26.13
CA ALA A 415 10.41 -2.24 -24.81
C ALA A 415 10.92 -0.94 -24.17
N ARG A 416 10.00 -0.17 -23.58
CA ARG A 416 10.30 1.13 -22.98
C ARG A 416 9.63 1.21 -21.61
N SER A 417 10.30 1.86 -20.68
CA SER A 417 9.72 2.21 -19.40
C SER A 417 10.22 3.55 -18.93
N VAL A 418 9.37 4.27 -18.22
CA VAL A 418 9.65 5.63 -17.73
C VAL A 418 9.11 5.79 -16.32
N ALA A 419 9.83 6.55 -15.51
CA ALA A 419 9.25 7.13 -14.30
C ALA A 419 8.15 8.12 -14.72
N VAL A 420 7.03 8.12 -14.02
CA VAL A 420 5.86 8.95 -14.34
C VAL A 420 5.68 10.02 -13.27
N PHE A 421 5.54 11.26 -13.70
CA PHE A 421 5.46 12.40 -12.79
C PHE A 421 4.06 12.98 -12.63
N GLY A 422 3.87 13.71 -11.53
CA GLY A 422 2.64 14.42 -11.18
C GLY A 422 1.91 13.82 -9.98
N GLN A 423 0.65 14.23 -9.80
CA GLN A 423 -0.20 13.75 -8.71
C GLN A 423 -0.31 12.21 -8.71
N PRO A 424 -0.07 11.55 -7.55
CA PRO A 424 -0.26 10.11 -7.41
C PRO A 424 -1.67 9.69 -7.85
N SER A 425 -1.73 8.92 -8.93
CA SER A 425 -2.97 8.43 -9.52
C SER A 425 -2.66 7.12 -10.19
N SER A 426 -3.46 6.08 -9.95
CA SER A 426 -3.26 4.81 -10.65
C SER A 426 -3.49 4.95 -12.16
N ILE A 427 -4.36 5.86 -12.60
CA ILE A 427 -4.71 6.04 -14.02
C ILE A 427 -3.59 6.74 -14.81
N ARG A 428 -2.80 7.59 -14.15
CA ARG A 428 -1.76 8.36 -14.83
C ARG A 428 -0.69 7.47 -15.47
N PRO A 429 0.01 6.58 -14.73
CA PRO A 429 1.02 5.73 -15.33
C PRO A 429 0.44 4.76 -16.35
N GLU A 430 -0.81 4.35 -16.17
CA GLU A 430 -1.52 3.48 -17.12
C GLU A 430 -1.72 4.16 -18.49
N LEU A 431 -2.22 5.39 -18.49
CA LEU A 431 -2.34 6.18 -19.71
C LEU A 431 -0.97 6.56 -20.30
N THR A 432 0.06 6.76 -19.47
CA THR A 432 1.43 6.97 -19.95
C THR A 432 1.94 5.72 -20.65
N GLY A 433 1.68 4.51 -20.13
CA GLY A 433 2.02 3.25 -20.80
C GLY A 433 1.37 3.13 -22.19
N ILE A 434 0.09 3.50 -22.29
CA ILE A 434 -0.64 3.58 -23.56
C ILE A 434 -0.01 4.63 -24.50
N ALA A 435 0.35 5.80 -24.00
CA ALA A 435 1.01 6.84 -24.81
C ALA A 435 2.36 6.34 -25.36
N LEU A 436 3.18 5.67 -24.54
CA LEU A 436 4.44 5.08 -24.97
C LEU A 436 4.25 4.04 -26.09
N ALA A 437 3.19 3.23 -26.01
CA ALA A 437 2.84 2.27 -27.06
C ALA A 437 2.48 2.98 -28.37
N LEU A 438 1.65 4.02 -28.31
CA LEU A 438 1.20 4.77 -29.48
C LEU A 438 2.33 5.55 -30.14
N GLU A 439 3.24 6.13 -29.36
CA GLU A 439 4.42 6.86 -29.85
C GLU A 439 5.50 5.94 -30.41
N GLY A 440 5.66 4.75 -29.81
CA GLY A 440 6.65 3.76 -30.25
C GLY A 440 6.23 2.95 -31.47
N CYS A 441 4.93 2.91 -31.76
CA CYS A 441 4.40 2.14 -32.89
C CYS A 441 4.69 2.86 -34.23
N PRO A 442 5.29 2.18 -35.22
CA PRO A 442 5.41 2.70 -36.58
C PRO A 442 4.07 3.13 -37.17
N VAL A 443 4.09 4.23 -37.94
CA VAL A 443 2.89 4.85 -38.51
C VAL A 443 2.15 3.94 -39.50
N GLU A 444 2.84 2.97 -40.10
CA GLU A 444 2.28 2.06 -41.12
C GLU A 444 1.72 0.75 -40.57
N GLU A 445 1.85 0.50 -39.28
CA GLU A 445 1.45 -0.77 -38.66
C GLU A 445 0.16 -0.61 -37.86
N ASP A 446 -0.68 -1.63 -37.87
CA ASP A 446 -1.77 -1.77 -36.90
C ASP A 446 -1.23 -2.01 -35.49
N LEU A 447 -1.95 -1.57 -34.46
CA LEU A 447 -1.51 -1.69 -33.07
C LEU A 447 -2.57 -2.37 -32.20
N ASN A 448 -2.16 -3.42 -31.49
CA ASN A 448 -2.95 -4.14 -30.50
C ASN A 448 -2.32 -3.93 -29.11
N ILE A 449 -3.02 -3.22 -28.23
CA ILE A 449 -2.58 -2.85 -26.88
C ILE A 449 -3.31 -3.73 -25.86
N LEU A 450 -2.57 -4.62 -25.21
CA LEU A 450 -3.02 -5.39 -24.05
C LEU A 450 -2.83 -4.52 -22.80
N THR A 451 -3.90 -4.23 -22.07
CA THR A 451 -3.83 -3.47 -20.81
C THR A 451 -4.80 -4.05 -19.80
N ASP A 452 -4.40 -4.08 -18.53
CA ASP A 452 -5.31 -4.45 -17.45
C ASP A 452 -6.09 -3.25 -16.86
N SER A 453 -5.84 -2.05 -17.37
CA SER A 453 -6.47 -0.82 -16.91
C SER A 453 -7.85 -0.58 -17.53
N LEU A 454 -8.88 -1.19 -16.93
CA LEU A 454 -10.27 -0.95 -17.34
C LEU A 454 -10.66 0.53 -17.19
N SER A 455 -10.07 1.22 -16.21
CA SER A 455 -10.30 2.64 -15.97
C SER A 455 -9.83 3.49 -17.15
N SER A 456 -8.62 3.25 -17.67
CA SER A 456 -8.09 3.94 -18.84
C SER A 456 -8.93 3.66 -20.09
N MET A 457 -9.33 2.41 -20.33
CA MET A 457 -10.24 2.06 -21.44
C MET A 457 -11.57 2.79 -21.32
N ARG A 458 -12.19 2.83 -20.14
CA ARG A 458 -13.47 3.54 -19.91
C ARG A 458 -13.36 5.04 -20.12
N LEU A 459 -12.23 5.65 -19.74
CA LEU A 459 -11.98 7.07 -20.02
C LEU A 459 -11.89 7.32 -21.52
N LEU A 460 -11.14 6.49 -22.26
CA LEU A 460 -11.03 6.59 -23.72
C LEU A 460 -12.38 6.35 -24.43
N MET A 461 -13.14 5.35 -24.03
CA MET A 461 -14.52 5.13 -24.52
C MET A 461 -15.42 6.33 -24.23
N GLY A 462 -15.24 6.97 -23.07
CA GLY A 462 -15.95 8.22 -22.72
C GLY A 462 -15.65 9.38 -23.68
N MET A 463 -14.45 9.40 -24.29
CA MET A 463 -14.05 10.41 -25.27
C MET A 463 -14.68 10.22 -26.65
N GLN A 464 -15.35 9.08 -26.91
CA GLN A 464 -16.13 8.83 -28.14
C GLN A 464 -17.55 9.42 -28.08
N ARG A 465 -17.99 9.89 -26.91
CA ARG A 465 -19.36 10.38 -26.71
C ARG A 465 -19.59 11.73 -27.38
N LYS A 466 -20.77 11.91 -27.99
CA LYS A 466 -21.20 13.20 -28.58
C LYS A 466 -21.37 14.30 -27.52
N ASP A 467 -21.79 13.95 -26.31
CA ASP A 467 -22.13 14.89 -25.23
C ASP A 467 -21.00 15.16 -24.23
N LEU A 468 -19.79 14.64 -24.47
CA LEU A 468 -18.56 14.74 -23.66
C LEU A 468 -18.78 15.22 -22.21
N PRO A 469 -18.89 14.30 -21.25
CA PRO A 469 -19.29 14.64 -19.89
C PRO A 469 -18.30 15.59 -19.22
N LEU A 470 -18.85 16.58 -18.49
CA LEU A 470 -18.09 17.60 -17.74
C LEU A 470 -17.07 16.99 -16.76
N SER A 471 -17.29 15.76 -16.31
CA SER A 471 -16.36 15.01 -15.45
C SER A 471 -15.04 14.66 -16.14
N LEU A 472 -15.04 14.38 -17.46
CA LEU A 472 -13.82 14.16 -18.23
C LEU A 472 -13.02 15.46 -18.40
N TYR A 473 -13.74 16.59 -18.52
CA TYR A 473 -13.12 17.91 -18.59
C TYR A 473 -12.42 18.31 -17.28
N ARG A 474 -12.96 17.91 -16.12
CA ARG A 474 -12.36 18.19 -14.81
C ARG A 474 -11.43 17.08 -14.31
N HIS A 475 -11.15 16.08 -15.14
CA HIS A 475 -10.36 14.93 -14.72
C HIS A 475 -8.89 15.34 -14.51
N SER A 476 -8.26 14.85 -13.43
CA SER A 476 -6.88 15.20 -13.05
C SER A 476 -5.79 14.72 -14.00
N VAL A 477 -6.15 13.96 -15.04
CA VAL A 477 -5.26 13.51 -16.12
C VAL A 477 -5.78 13.93 -17.50
N ARG A 478 -6.58 15.00 -17.56
CA ARG A 478 -7.20 15.49 -18.81
C ARG A 478 -6.18 15.65 -19.93
N GLN A 479 -5.04 16.30 -19.69
CA GLN A 479 -4.06 16.56 -20.75
C GLN A 479 -3.48 15.26 -21.32
N LEU A 480 -3.12 14.32 -20.44
CA LEU A 480 -2.63 13.01 -20.85
C LEU A 480 -3.71 12.23 -21.63
N LEU A 481 -4.96 12.30 -21.19
CA LEU A 481 -6.09 11.71 -21.92
C LEU A 481 -6.26 12.34 -23.32
N LEU A 482 -6.19 13.67 -23.43
CA LEU A 482 -6.26 14.38 -24.71
C LEU A 482 -5.09 14.04 -25.63
N HIS A 483 -3.88 13.90 -25.08
CA HIS A 483 -2.69 13.47 -25.82
C HIS A 483 -2.87 12.07 -26.41
N VAL A 484 -3.29 11.11 -25.59
CA VAL A 484 -3.58 9.74 -26.04
C VAL A 484 -4.64 9.74 -27.15
N VAL A 485 -5.73 10.52 -26.99
CA VAL A 485 -6.77 10.63 -28.03
C VAL A 485 -6.21 11.20 -29.34
N LYS A 486 -5.40 12.26 -29.28
CA LYS A 486 -4.75 12.82 -30.49
C LYS A 486 -3.87 11.80 -31.21
N LEU A 487 -3.09 11.02 -30.46
CA LEU A 487 -2.24 9.97 -31.02
C LEU A 487 -3.07 8.88 -31.71
N ILE A 488 -4.19 8.46 -31.10
CA ILE A 488 -5.08 7.46 -31.70
C ILE A 488 -5.72 8.01 -32.97
N ASN A 489 -6.28 9.22 -32.95
CA ASN A 489 -6.91 9.84 -34.12
C ASN A 489 -5.91 10.01 -35.27
N LYS A 490 -4.68 10.45 -34.99
CA LYS A 490 -3.63 10.58 -36.02
C LYS A 490 -3.35 9.25 -36.73
N ARG A 491 -3.43 8.12 -36.02
CA ARG A 491 -3.31 6.78 -36.59
C ARG A 491 -4.53 6.40 -37.43
N ALA A 492 -5.73 6.72 -36.93
CA ALA A 492 -6.97 6.47 -37.66
C ALA A 492 -7.06 7.28 -38.97
N GLU A 493 -6.58 8.53 -38.98
CA GLU A 493 -6.53 9.43 -40.15
C GLU A 493 -5.68 8.85 -41.29
N VAL A 494 -4.63 8.09 -40.99
CA VAL A 494 -3.80 7.39 -41.98
C VAL A 494 -4.29 5.96 -42.26
N GLY A 495 -5.51 5.62 -41.81
CA GLY A 495 -6.17 4.33 -42.08
C GLY A 495 -5.66 3.16 -41.25
N ARG A 496 -4.95 3.39 -40.14
CA ARG A 496 -4.42 2.34 -39.28
C ARG A 496 -5.29 2.07 -38.06
N SER A 497 -5.40 0.80 -37.72
CA SER A 497 -6.22 0.36 -36.58
C SER A 497 -5.46 0.42 -35.25
N THR A 498 -6.19 0.77 -34.19
CA THR A 498 -5.73 0.73 -32.81
C THR A 498 -6.76 -0.03 -31.97
N ARG A 499 -6.36 -1.18 -31.44
CA ARG A 499 -7.23 -2.07 -30.67
C ARG A 499 -6.76 -2.15 -29.22
N PHE A 500 -7.65 -1.83 -28.30
CA PHE A 500 -7.44 -1.98 -26.86
C PHE A 500 -8.05 -3.30 -26.41
N ILE A 501 -7.24 -4.19 -25.86
CA ILE A 501 -7.63 -5.52 -25.44
C ILE A 501 -7.45 -5.59 -23.93
N LYS A 502 -8.55 -5.77 -23.21
CA LYS A 502 -8.49 -5.93 -21.76
C LYS A 502 -7.78 -7.24 -21.44
N VAL A 503 -6.85 -7.22 -20.51
CA VAL A 503 -6.27 -8.44 -19.90
C VAL A 503 -6.44 -8.39 -18.39
N ARG A 504 -6.41 -9.52 -17.67
CA ARG A 504 -6.60 -9.49 -16.21
C ARG A 504 -5.25 -9.31 -15.49
N ALA A 505 -5.19 -8.31 -14.62
CA ALA A 505 -4.04 -8.02 -13.76
C ALA A 505 -3.62 -9.24 -12.92
N HIS A 506 -2.33 -9.52 -12.86
CA HIS A 506 -1.72 -10.56 -12.03
C HIS A 506 -2.33 -11.97 -12.22
N ARG A 507 -2.69 -12.32 -13.45
CA ARG A 507 -3.30 -13.62 -13.82
C ARG A 507 -2.44 -14.50 -14.74
N GLY A 508 -1.14 -14.21 -14.81
CA GLY A 508 -0.22 -15.04 -15.60
C GLY A 508 -0.21 -14.71 -17.08
N GLU A 509 -0.60 -13.49 -17.44
CA GLU A 509 -0.53 -12.99 -18.82
C GLU A 509 0.89 -12.48 -19.11
N PRO A 510 1.73 -13.21 -19.87
CA PRO A 510 3.18 -12.99 -19.82
C PRO A 510 3.63 -11.59 -20.26
N LEU A 511 3.02 -11.00 -21.29
CA LEU A 511 3.35 -9.63 -21.69
C LEU A 511 2.88 -8.58 -20.68
N ASN A 512 1.70 -8.76 -20.08
CA ASN A 512 1.23 -7.83 -19.05
C ASN A 512 2.08 -7.91 -17.79
N GLU A 513 2.44 -9.11 -17.33
CA GLU A 513 3.32 -9.28 -16.16
C GLU A 513 4.72 -8.72 -16.43
N ALA A 514 5.21 -8.79 -17.68
CA ALA A 514 6.46 -8.14 -18.08
C ALA A 514 6.34 -6.61 -18.05
N ALA A 515 5.22 -6.05 -18.50
CA ALA A 515 4.94 -4.62 -18.41
C ALA A 515 4.79 -4.16 -16.95
N ASP A 516 4.06 -4.90 -16.10
CA ASP A 516 3.91 -4.64 -14.65
C ASP A 516 5.27 -4.54 -13.97
N ALA A 517 6.12 -5.55 -14.16
CA ALA A 517 7.44 -5.59 -13.54
C ALA A 517 8.34 -4.45 -14.04
N MET A 518 8.29 -4.12 -15.32
CA MET A 518 9.07 -3.04 -15.90
C MET A 518 8.57 -1.65 -15.43
N ALA A 519 7.25 -1.47 -15.31
CA ALA A 519 6.64 -0.27 -14.75
C ALA A 519 6.96 -0.12 -13.26
N ALA A 520 6.95 -1.23 -12.52
CA ALA A 520 7.30 -1.29 -11.10
C ALA A 520 8.78 -0.96 -10.85
N ALA A 521 9.69 -1.39 -11.73
CA ALA A 521 11.09 -1.03 -11.68
C ALA A 521 11.31 0.44 -12.05
N ALA A 522 10.61 0.94 -13.08
CA ALA A 522 10.70 2.35 -13.49
C ALA A 522 10.17 3.31 -12.42
N ALA A 523 9.17 2.89 -11.64
CA ALA A 523 8.69 3.64 -10.48
C ALA A 523 9.74 3.75 -9.35
N GLU A 524 10.78 2.91 -9.36
CA GLU A 524 11.87 2.90 -8.37
C GLU A 524 13.12 3.63 -8.87
N SER A 525 13.22 3.95 -10.17
CA SER A 525 14.34 4.70 -10.75
C SER A 525 14.15 6.23 -10.65
N ASP A 526 15.12 6.94 -10.07
CA ASP A 526 15.18 8.41 -9.98
C ASP A 526 15.67 9.02 -11.33
N PRO A 527 15.15 10.17 -11.80
CA PRO A 527 14.87 10.38 -13.21
C PRO A 527 15.69 11.51 -13.86
N ALA A 528 16.87 11.20 -14.38
CA ALA A 528 17.60 12.13 -15.23
C ALA A 528 17.17 12.03 -16.71
N ARG A 529 15.91 12.32 -17.07
CA ARG A 529 15.54 12.71 -18.46
C ARG A 529 14.12 13.28 -18.65
N SER A 530 14.06 14.42 -19.36
CA SER A 530 12.94 15.13 -20.02
C SER A 530 11.55 15.05 -19.39
N VAL A 531 11.33 15.91 -18.42
CA VAL A 531 10.06 16.27 -17.76
C VAL A 531 9.00 16.84 -18.75
N ALA A 532 9.35 17.10 -20.01
CA ALA A 532 8.50 17.84 -20.95
C ALA A 532 7.17 17.16 -21.38
N MET A 533 7.01 15.85 -21.17
CA MET A 533 5.79 15.12 -21.60
C MET A 533 4.75 14.91 -20.49
N ASP A 534 5.16 15.03 -19.22
CA ASP A 534 4.31 14.73 -18.05
C ASP A 534 3.80 15.97 -17.30
N LEU A 535 4.23 17.16 -17.72
CA LEU A 535 3.76 18.42 -17.15
C LEU A 535 2.52 18.91 -17.88
N ASP A 536 1.45 19.16 -17.13
CA ASP A 536 0.31 19.94 -17.59
C ASP A 536 0.78 21.38 -17.81
N PRO A 537 0.79 21.92 -19.05
CA PRO A 537 1.25 23.28 -19.31
C PRO A 537 0.41 24.34 -18.60
N ASP A 538 -0.78 23.99 -18.11
CA ASP A 538 -1.66 24.86 -17.33
C ASP A 538 -1.41 24.76 -15.81
N ALA A 539 -0.56 23.82 -15.35
CA ALA A 539 -0.22 23.62 -13.95
C ALA A 539 1.04 24.39 -13.54
N VAL A 540 1.01 24.95 -12.32
CA VAL A 540 2.16 25.66 -11.76
C VAL A 540 3.12 24.66 -11.12
N TYR A 541 4.36 24.64 -11.61
CA TYR A 541 5.45 23.82 -11.09
C TYR A 541 6.44 24.67 -10.29
N PHE A 542 7.01 24.07 -9.25
CA PHE A 542 8.04 24.66 -8.40
C PHE A 542 9.29 23.80 -8.45
N SER A 543 10.46 24.43 -8.46
CA SER A 543 11.72 23.73 -8.19
C SER A 543 11.86 23.51 -6.68
N TYR A 544 11.86 22.25 -6.25
CA TYR A 544 12.01 21.81 -4.86
C TYR A 544 13.12 20.76 -4.78
N LYS A 545 14.17 21.03 -3.99
CA LYS A 545 15.35 20.16 -3.85
C LYS A 545 15.90 19.71 -5.21
N GLU A 546 16.03 20.66 -6.15
CA GLU A 546 16.53 20.43 -7.51
C GLU A 546 15.62 19.55 -8.40
N ALA A 547 14.40 19.24 -7.95
CA ALA A 547 13.37 18.52 -8.72
C ALA A 547 12.14 19.41 -8.99
N TRP A 548 11.50 19.25 -10.16
CA TRP A 548 10.25 19.93 -10.48
C TRP A 548 9.05 19.22 -9.84
N VAL A 549 8.27 19.95 -9.04
CA VAL A 549 7.06 19.44 -8.38
C VAL A 549 5.84 20.30 -8.69
N GLU A 550 4.71 19.66 -8.98
CA GLU A 550 3.41 20.32 -9.18
C GLU A 550 2.92 20.94 -7.86
N TRP A 551 2.17 22.05 -7.91
CA TRP A 551 1.46 22.58 -6.74
C TRP A 551 0.42 21.57 -6.22
N ASP A 552 0.86 20.66 -5.36
CA ASP A 552 0.05 19.56 -4.82
C ASP A 552 -0.19 19.69 -3.31
N ALA A 553 -0.88 18.69 -2.74
CA ALA A 553 -1.12 18.66 -1.30
C ALA A 553 0.17 18.60 -0.47
N ARG A 554 1.25 18.00 -1.01
CA ARG A 554 2.55 17.86 -0.32
C ARG A 554 3.30 19.20 -0.31
N VAL A 555 3.35 19.89 -1.45
CA VAL A 555 3.91 21.26 -1.53
C VAL A 555 3.09 22.20 -0.66
N ARG A 556 1.76 22.09 -0.68
CA ARG A 556 0.89 22.87 0.20
C ARG A 556 1.17 22.58 1.68
N GLU A 557 1.27 21.32 2.07
CA GLU A 557 1.52 20.92 3.46
C GLU A 557 2.90 21.40 3.94
N GLU A 558 3.94 21.24 3.12
CA GLU A 558 5.29 21.75 3.37
C GLU A 558 5.32 23.28 3.46
N LEU A 559 4.63 24.00 2.56
CA LEU A 559 4.56 25.46 2.61
C LEU A 559 3.76 25.95 3.82
N VAL A 560 2.67 25.28 4.18
CA VAL A 560 1.90 25.55 5.39
C VAL A 560 2.78 25.33 6.62
N GLN A 561 3.55 24.24 6.65
CA GLN A 561 4.50 23.94 7.72
C GLN A 561 5.59 25.00 7.82
N ARG A 562 6.25 25.36 6.72
CA ARG A 562 7.28 26.42 6.68
C ARG A 562 6.72 27.79 7.06
N ALA A 563 5.51 28.12 6.61
CA ALA A 563 4.83 29.35 6.99
C ALA A 563 4.51 29.37 8.49
N ALA A 564 4.06 28.24 9.05
CA ALA A 564 3.83 28.08 10.47
C ALA A 564 5.14 28.23 11.27
N GLU A 565 6.21 27.55 10.87
CA GLU A 565 7.55 27.64 11.48
C GLU A 565 8.11 29.06 11.45
N ARG A 566 7.99 29.76 10.31
CA ARG A 566 8.38 31.18 10.20
C ARG A 566 7.55 32.07 11.11
N CYS A 567 6.24 31.82 11.20
CA CYS A 567 5.35 32.58 12.08
C CYS A 567 5.73 32.38 13.55
N VAL A 568 5.98 31.14 13.97
CA VAL A 568 6.45 30.80 15.32
C VAL A 568 7.81 31.44 15.60
N THR A 569 8.77 31.27 14.69
CA THR A 569 10.11 31.86 14.81
C THR A 569 10.02 33.37 14.99
N ARG A 570 9.21 34.07 14.19
CA ARG A 570 9.01 35.51 14.29
C ARG A 570 8.35 35.91 15.61
N THR A 571 7.38 35.13 16.09
CA THR A 571 6.67 35.38 17.36
C THR A 571 7.58 35.18 18.57
N LEU A 572 8.52 34.23 18.49
CA LEU A 572 9.48 33.90 19.53
C LEU A 572 10.77 34.76 19.49
N ARG A 573 10.93 35.65 18.50
CA ARG A 573 12.12 36.52 18.43
C ARG A 573 12.16 37.48 19.64
N PRO A 574 13.26 37.51 20.42
CA PRO A 574 13.43 38.48 21.49
C PRO A 574 13.38 39.90 20.92
N LYS A 575 12.67 40.81 21.59
CA LYS A 575 12.76 42.24 21.25
C LYS A 575 14.09 42.76 21.79
N ARG A 576 14.97 43.25 20.91
CA ARG A 576 16.17 43.98 21.34
C ARG A 576 15.72 45.29 22.00
N GLY A 577 16.06 45.47 23.27
CA GLY A 577 15.94 46.77 23.93
C GLY A 577 16.88 47.80 23.29
N ARG A 578 16.60 49.09 23.48
CA ARG A 578 17.59 50.15 23.19
C ARG A 578 18.86 49.86 23.98
N ALA A 579 20.01 50.21 23.38
CA ALA A 579 21.36 49.82 23.77
C ALA A 579 21.57 49.62 25.29
N GLY A 580 21.92 48.39 25.68
CA GLY A 580 22.39 48.04 27.02
C GLY A 580 21.45 47.20 27.88
N ALA A 581 20.17 47.01 27.50
CA ALA A 581 19.24 46.16 28.26
C ALA A 581 19.29 44.68 27.81
N GLU A 582 19.30 43.75 28.77
CA GLU A 582 19.16 42.31 28.50
C GLU A 582 17.91 42.01 27.66
N ALA A 583 18.05 41.08 26.72
CA ALA A 583 16.96 40.68 25.84
C ALA A 583 15.81 40.10 26.66
N SER A 584 14.70 40.85 26.79
CA SER A 584 13.52 40.36 27.48
C SER A 584 12.78 39.31 26.63
N PRO A 585 12.19 38.27 27.25
CA PRO A 585 11.36 37.31 26.54
C PRO A 585 10.24 38.01 25.76
N PRO A 586 9.90 37.54 24.55
CA PRO A 586 8.82 38.14 23.77
C PRO A 586 7.48 38.02 24.51
N THR A 587 6.75 39.13 24.64
CA THR A 587 5.36 39.08 25.12
C THR A 587 4.50 38.41 24.06
N LEU A 588 4.09 37.17 24.32
CA LEU A 588 3.30 36.38 23.37
C LEU A 588 1.83 36.85 23.35
N PRO A 589 1.20 36.95 22.15
CA PRO A 589 -0.25 37.08 22.05
C PRO A 589 -0.95 35.93 22.78
N LEU A 590 -2.16 36.17 23.31
CA LEU A 590 -2.88 35.19 24.13
C LEU A 590 -3.09 33.84 23.41
N THR A 591 -3.38 33.88 22.11
CA THR A 591 -3.50 32.70 21.25
C THR A 591 -2.19 31.94 21.12
N ALA A 592 -1.07 32.63 20.91
CA ALA A 592 0.25 32.02 20.78
C ALA A 592 0.72 31.42 22.11
N SER A 593 0.53 32.16 23.21
CA SER A 593 0.78 31.65 24.56
C SER A 593 -0.03 30.38 24.84
N TRP A 594 -1.29 30.31 24.39
CA TRP A 594 -2.11 29.11 24.54
C TRP A 594 -1.64 27.94 23.67
N LEU A 595 -1.38 28.16 22.38
CA LEU A 595 -0.95 27.12 21.43
C LEU A 595 0.42 26.53 21.76
N LEU A 596 1.29 27.32 22.40
CA LEU A 596 2.65 26.91 22.75
C LEU A 596 2.78 26.29 24.15
N ARG A 597 1.68 26.10 24.89
CA ARG A 597 1.76 25.50 26.23
C ARG A 597 2.28 24.07 26.17
N PRO A 598 3.36 23.74 26.92
CA PRO A 598 3.84 22.37 27.02
C PRO A 598 2.80 21.50 27.72
N ASN A 599 2.84 20.20 27.44
CA ASN A 599 2.10 19.16 28.18
C ASN A 599 0.57 19.36 28.24
N GLN A 600 -0.02 20.09 27.27
CA GLN A 600 -1.48 20.29 27.16
C GLN A 600 -2.09 19.68 25.89
N GLY A 601 -1.51 18.58 25.40
CA GLY A 601 -2.09 17.82 24.29
C GLY A 601 -2.10 18.56 22.95
N ARG A 602 -1.15 19.48 22.72
CA ARG A 602 -1.08 20.31 21.50
C ARG A 602 -0.87 19.49 20.24
N SER A 603 -0.11 18.40 20.31
CA SER A 603 0.07 17.45 19.21
C SER A 603 -1.24 16.77 18.82
N THR A 604 -1.99 16.26 19.80
CA THR A 604 -3.31 15.64 19.62
C THR A 604 -4.31 16.64 19.04
N LEU A 605 -4.38 17.86 19.60
CA LEU A 605 -5.22 18.93 19.08
C LEU A 605 -4.86 19.29 17.64
N GLY A 606 -3.57 19.39 17.33
CA GLY A 606 -3.08 19.65 15.98
C GLY A 606 -3.52 18.61 14.96
N LYS A 607 -3.43 17.32 15.32
CA LYS A 607 -3.92 16.20 14.48
C LYS A 607 -5.42 16.32 14.22
N VAL A 608 -6.21 16.48 15.27
CA VAL A 608 -7.68 16.62 15.17
C VAL A 608 -8.05 17.83 14.30
N LEU A 609 -7.43 18.98 14.53
CA LEU A 609 -7.66 20.18 13.71
C LEU A 609 -7.23 19.98 12.24
N GLY A 610 -6.18 19.20 11.98
CA GLY A 610 -5.73 18.83 10.64
C GLY A 610 -6.77 18.02 9.88
N GLU A 611 -7.40 17.07 10.55
CA GLU A 611 -8.43 16.18 9.98
C GLU A 611 -9.81 16.86 9.81
N MET A 612 -10.09 17.93 10.55
CA MET A 612 -11.34 18.67 10.42
C MET A 612 -11.50 19.31 9.04
N LYS A 613 -12.65 19.07 8.39
CA LYS A 613 -13.07 19.77 7.16
C LYS A 613 -13.18 21.28 7.40
N THR A 614 -12.72 22.07 6.43
CA THR A 614 -12.92 23.53 6.41
C THR A 614 -14.43 23.81 6.38
N SER A 615 -14.96 24.30 7.49
CA SER A 615 -16.38 24.45 7.75
C SER A 615 -16.64 25.54 8.79
N THR A 616 -17.89 25.94 8.96
CA THR A 616 -18.31 26.86 10.03
C THR A 616 -17.92 26.34 11.41
N ALA A 617 -18.03 25.03 11.65
CA ALA A 617 -17.62 24.40 12.90
C ALA A 617 -16.11 24.61 13.17
N LYS A 618 -15.25 24.31 12.18
CA LYS A 618 -13.80 24.54 12.30
C LYS A 618 -13.48 26.01 12.55
N LYS A 619 -14.17 26.93 11.87
CA LYS A 619 -14.04 28.38 12.09
C LYS A 619 -14.38 28.76 13.54
N GLN A 620 -15.50 28.28 14.08
CA GLN A 620 -15.92 28.57 15.46
C GLN A 620 -14.93 28.02 16.49
N VAL A 621 -14.36 26.83 16.26
CA VAL A 621 -13.27 26.27 17.07
C VAL A 621 -12.04 27.18 17.05
N LEU A 622 -11.60 27.61 15.87
CA LEU A 622 -10.43 28.49 15.75
C LEU A 622 -10.68 29.86 16.41
N GLN A 623 -11.88 30.42 16.24
CA GLN A 623 -12.29 31.64 16.95
C GLN A 623 -12.31 31.45 18.47
N SER A 624 -12.73 30.28 18.95
CA SER A 624 -12.72 29.92 20.37
C SER A 624 -11.31 29.83 20.95
N ILE A 625 -10.38 29.25 20.19
CA ILE A 625 -8.95 29.18 20.52
C ILE A 625 -8.33 30.57 20.55
N ALA A 626 -8.65 31.40 19.55
CA ALA A 626 -8.15 32.77 19.47
C ALA A 626 -8.82 33.74 20.48
N GLY A 627 -9.87 33.30 21.19
CA GLY A 627 -10.67 34.18 22.06
C GLY A 627 -11.45 35.25 21.29
N ALA A 628 -11.75 34.99 20.02
CA ALA A 628 -12.43 35.88 19.08
C ALA A 628 -13.83 35.38 18.66
N PHE A 629 -14.38 34.38 19.36
CA PHE A 629 -15.76 33.94 19.13
C PHE A 629 -16.74 35.07 19.50
N PRO A 630 -17.77 35.36 18.67
CA PRO A 630 -18.65 36.51 18.85
C PRO A 630 -19.71 36.30 19.95
N CYS A 631 -19.27 36.24 21.21
CA CYS A 631 -20.14 36.35 22.38
C CYS A 631 -20.33 37.83 22.75
N ASN A 632 -21.39 38.18 23.51
CA ASN A 632 -21.72 39.59 23.77
C ASN A 632 -20.58 40.36 24.45
N ALA A 633 -19.77 39.71 25.30
CA ALA A 633 -18.60 40.36 25.89
C ALA A 633 -17.56 40.82 24.83
N VAL A 634 -17.37 40.05 23.75
CA VAL A 634 -16.47 40.40 22.64
C VAL A 634 -17.12 41.42 21.72
N LEU A 635 -18.39 41.22 21.37
CA LEU A 635 -19.13 42.12 20.49
C LEU A 635 -19.30 43.52 21.09
N HIS A 636 -19.54 43.62 22.40
CA HIS A 636 -19.60 44.90 23.12
C HIS A 636 -18.24 45.59 23.11
N LYS A 637 -17.15 44.84 23.33
CA LYS A 637 -15.78 45.37 23.22
C LYS A 637 -15.49 45.91 21.80
N TRP A 638 -16.15 45.38 20.77
CA TRP A 638 -16.04 45.86 19.39
C TRP A 638 -17.06 46.95 19.02
N GLY A 639 -17.93 47.37 19.95
CA GLY A 639 -18.96 48.38 19.70
C GLY A 639 -20.13 47.91 18.81
N ILE A 640 -20.30 46.59 18.62
CA ILE A 640 -21.35 46.02 17.76
C ILE A 640 -22.68 45.88 18.51
N VAL A 641 -22.64 45.63 19.82
CA VAL A 641 -23.82 45.50 20.67
C VAL A 641 -23.73 46.46 21.87
N PRO A 642 -24.86 46.95 22.40
CA PRO A 642 -24.87 47.97 23.45
C PRO A 642 -24.56 47.44 24.86
N SER A 643 -24.52 46.11 25.06
CA SER A 643 -24.23 45.50 26.36
C SER A 643 -23.45 44.20 26.23
N ALA A 644 -22.55 43.94 27.19
CA ALA A 644 -21.83 42.68 27.33
C ALA A 644 -22.68 41.55 27.93
N ALA A 645 -23.86 41.86 28.46
CA ALA A 645 -24.69 40.91 29.20
C ALA A 645 -25.20 39.74 28.33
N CYS A 646 -25.42 38.59 28.95
CA CYS A 646 -26.00 37.42 28.27
C CYS A 646 -27.49 37.65 28.02
N ALA A 647 -27.89 37.63 26.75
CA ALA A 647 -29.29 37.81 26.37
C ALA A 647 -30.21 36.67 26.87
N LEU A 648 -29.67 35.48 27.14
CA LEU A 648 -30.46 34.34 27.60
C LEU A 648 -30.74 34.35 29.11
N CYS A 649 -29.80 34.81 29.94
CA CYS A 649 -29.92 34.68 31.40
C CYS A 649 -29.58 35.95 32.20
N GLY A 650 -29.25 37.05 31.53
CA GLY A 650 -28.95 38.34 32.18
C GLY A 650 -27.58 38.44 32.85
N HIS A 651 -26.72 37.42 32.77
CA HIS A 651 -25.39 37.48 33.38
C HIS A 651 -24.58 38.68 32.83
N PRO A 652 -23.89 39.49 33.66
CA PRO A 652 -23.31 40.78 33.26
C PRO A 652 -22.30 40.73 32.10
N ALA A 653 -21.61 39.60 31.93
CA ALA A 653 -20.70 39.37 30.82
C ALA A 653 -20.90 37.98 30.21
N GLU A 654 -21.38 37.92 28.98
CA GLU A 654 -21.45 36.68 28.21
C GLU A 654 -20.09 36.38 27.59
N THR A 655 -19.27 35.66 28.33
CA THR A 655 -17.99 35.12 27.84
C THR A 655 -18.19 33.72 27.26
N GLN A 656 -17.17 33.22 26.54
CA GLN A 656 -17.17 31.82 26.12
C GLN A 656 -17.30 30.86 27.31
N SER A 657 -16.63 31.12 28.43
CA SER A 657 -16.74 30.29 29.64
C SER A 657 -18.13 30.34 30.23
N HIS A 658 -18.80 31.49 30.14
CA HIS A 658 -20.20 31.59 30.54
C HIS A 658 -21.07 30.65 29.68
N ILE A 659 -21.00 30.75 28.35
CA ILE A 659 -21.79 29.91 27.43
C ILE A 659 -21.50 28.41 27.66
N GLN A 660 -20.22 28.05 27.73
CA GLN A 660 -19.79 26.65 27.70
C GLN A 660 -19.85 25.95 29.06
N CYS A 661 -19.77 26.69 30.18
CA CYS A 661 -19.61 26.10 31.51
C CYS A 661 -20.63 26.59 32.56
N LEU A 662 -21.24 27.78 32.42
CA LEU A 662 -21.95 28.43 33.54
C LEU A 662 -23.39 28.87 33.25
N CYS A 663 -23.75 29.21 32.01
CA CYS A 663 -25.03 29.82 31.61
C CYS A 663 -26.27 29.00 32.00
N PRO A 664 -27.07 29.39 33.01
CA PRO A 664 -28.20 28.59 33.49
C PRO A 664 -29.23 28.23 32.41
N ALA A 665 -29.46 29.14 31.46
CA ALA A 665 -30.35 28.91 30.32
C ALA A 665 -29.88 27.78 29.39
N LEU A 666 -28.58 27.42 29.43
CA LEU A 666 -27.99 26.33 28.65
C LEU A 666 -27.67 25.10 29.49
N LYS A 667 -28.18 25.01 30.74
CA LYS A 667 -27.85 23.93 31.69
C LYS A 667 -27.96 22.54 31.07
N GLU A 668 -29.08 22.21 30.44
CA GLU A 668 -29.31 20.88 29.85
C GLU A 668 -28.34 20.57 28.71
N ALA A 669 -27.99 21.57 27.89
CA ALA A 669 -27.01 21.41 26.84
C ALA A 669 -25.60 21.17 27.39
N ARG A 670 -25.23 21.83 28.51
CA ARG A 670 -23.94 21.60 29.17
C ARG A 670 -23.87 20.22 29.82
N ILE A 671 -24.95 19.78 30.46
CA ILE A 671 -25.06 18.45 31.07
C ILE A 671 -24.91 17.39 29.97
N ARG A 672 -25.63 17.53 28.86
CA ARG A 672 -25.51 16.65 27.70
C ARG A 672 -24.09 16.61 27.14
N ALA A 673 -23.45 17.76 26.98
CA ALA A 673 -22.06 17.82 26.52
C ALA A 673 -21.10 17.08 27.45
N HIS A 674 -21.25 17.22 28.78
CA HIS A 674 -20.46 16.47 29.76
C HIS A 674 -20.72 14.96 29.65
N HIS A 675 -21.98 14.54 29.64
CA HIS A 675 -22.35 13.12 29.55
C HIS A 675 -21.85 12.47 28.25
N ASN A 676 -21.94 13.15 27.11
CA ASN A 676 -21.45 12.64 25.84
C ASN A 676 -19.94 12.32 25.88
N LEU A 677 -19.14 13.21 26.48
CA LEU A 677 -17.70 12.94 26.66
C LEU A 677 -17.45 11.84 27.68
N ALA A 678 -18.10 11.89 28.85
CA ALA A 678 -17.94 10.89 29.89
C ALA A 678 -18.29 9.48 29.37
N HIS A 679 -19.43 9.32 28.70
CA HIS A 679 -19.83 8.06 28.08
C HIS A 679 -18.82 7.56 27.03
N ARG A 680 -18.28 8.45 26.19
CA ARG A 680 -17.27 8.08 25.19
C ARG A 680 -16.00 7.56 25.86
N LEU A 681 -15.55 8.22 26.92
CA LEU A 681 -14.38 7.80 27.70
C LEU A 681 -14.59 6.43 28.35
N TRP A 682 -15.70 6.26 29.08
CA TRP A 682 -15.98 5.01 29.80
C TRP A 682 -16.19 3.83 28.86
N LYS A 683 -16.89 4.03 27.74
CA LYS A 683 -17.01 3.02 26.68
C LYS A 683 -15.64 2.65 26.10
N GLY A 684 -14.78 3.63 25.85
CA GLY A 684 -13.42 3.41 25.35
C GLY A 684 -12.56 2.57 26.30
N ILE A 685 -12.64 2.84 27.60
CA ILE A 685 -11.95 2.07 28.65
C ILE A 685 -12.53 0.65 28.74
N GLN A 686 -13.85 0.51 28.79
CA GLN A 686 -14.52 -0.78 28.93
C GLN A 686 -14.20 -1.74 27.76
N VAL A 687 -14.20 -1.25 26.52
CA VAL A 687 -13.87 -2.06 25.33
C VAL A 687 -12.39 -2.47 25.31
N SER A 688 -11.53 -1.71 25.98
CA SER A 688 -10.07 -1.88 25.92
C SER A 688 -9.50 -2.66 27.10
N THR A 689 -10.30 -2.94 28.13
CA THR A 689 -9.90 -3.58 29.38
C THR A 689 -10.36 -5.03 29.45
N LYS A 690 -9.58 -5.87 30.14
CA LYS A 690 -9.99 -7.23 30.53
C LYS A 690 -9.88 -7.34 32.06
N GLY A 691 -10.89 -7.93 32.70
CA GLY A 691 -10.90 -8.14 34.16
C GLY A 691 -11.26 -6.90 35.00
N TRP A 692 -11.69 -5.80 34.36
CA TRP A 692 -12.21 -4.63 35.05
C TRP A 692 -13.73 -4.54 34.87
N VAL A 693 -14.45 -4.30 35.97
CA VAL A 693 -15.87 -3.94 35.98
C VAL A 693 -15.97 -2.43 36.07
N ILE A 694 -16.55 -1.79 35.04
CA ILE A 694 -16.78 -0.34 35.01
C ILE A 694 -18.25 -0.06 35.32
N ALA A 695 -18.52 0.57 36.46
CA ALA A 695 -19.86 0.94 36.91
C ALA A 695 -20.07 2.44 36.74
N ILE A 696 -20.78 2.83 35.68
CA ILE A 696 -21.00 4.24 35.32
C ILE A 696 -22.14 4.79 36.17
N GLU A 697 -21.98 6.02 36.65
CA GLU A 697 -23.09 6.79 37.23
C GLU A 697 -23.73 6.13 38.47
N GLN A 698 -22.97 5.34 39.23
CA GLN A 698 -23.44 4.70 40.47
C GLN A 698 -23.11 5.53 41.71
N THR A 699 -24.05 5.60 42.66
CA THR A 699 -23.80 6.15 44.00
C THR A 699 -22.92 5.21 44.81
N VAL A 700 -22.34 5.70 45.91
CA VAL A 700 -21.59 4.84 46.85
C VAL A 700 -22.44 3.67 47.34
N ALA A 701 -23.71 3.91 47.69
CA ALA A 701 -24.64 2.86 48.10
C ALA A 701 -24.95 1.86 46.96
N GLY A 702 -25.12 2.35 45.73
CA GLY A 702 -25.43 1.51 44.57
C GLY A 702 -24.34 0.48 44.21
N LEU A 703 -23.12 0.66 44.71
CA LEU A 703 -22.02 -0.29 44.51
C LEU A 703 -22.21 -1.62 45.25
N GLN A 704 -23.04 -1.67 46.30
CA GLN A 704 -23.33 -2.92 47.03
C GLN A 704 -23.89 -3.99 46.08
N GLY A 705 -24.72 -3.56 45.10
CA GLY A 705 -25.34 -4.45 44.12
C GLY A 705 -24.44 -4.85 42.94
N LEU A 706 -23.14 -4.56 42.97
CA LEU A 706 -22.25 -4.99 41.89
C LEU A 706 -22.06 -6.53 41.91
N PRO A 707 -22.09 -7.20 40.74
CA PRO A 707 -21.77 -8.62 40.65
C PRO A 707 -20.34 -8.90 41.15
N GLN A 708 -20.23 -9.75 42.16
CA GLN A 708 -19.00 -10.10 42.86
C GLN A 708 -18.66 -11.59 42.67
N PRO A 709 -17.39 -11.97 42.55
CA PRO A 709 -16.97 -13.36 42.68
C PRO A 709 -17.25 -13.88 44.09
N GLU A 710 -17.68 -15.14 44.21
CA GLU A 710 -18.06 -15.77 45.50
C GLU A 710 -16.94 -15.67 46.55
N ALA A 711 -15.68 -15.86 46.14
CA ALA A 711 -14.50 -15.77 47.01
C ALA A 711 -14.20 -14.35 47.55
N ARG A 712 -14.96 -13.33 47.15
CA ARG A 712 -14.79 -11.92 47.55
C ARG A 712 -16.06 -11.32 48.14
N LEU A 713 -17.15 -12.07 48.17
CA LEU A 713 -18.47 -11.59 48.57
C LEU A 713 -18.48 -11.13 50.04
N ASP A 714 -17.96 -11.96 50.96
CA ASP A 714 -17.96 -11.62 52.39
C ASP A 714 -17.07 -10.42 52.76
N GLU A 715 -15.93 -10.23 52.07
CA GLU A 715 -15.06 -9.07 52.32
C GLU A 715 -15.65 -7.78 51.75
N TRP A 716 -16.26 -7.83 50.57
CA TRP A 716 -16.88 -6.68 49.93
C TRP A 716 -18.18 -6.26 50.63
N GLN A 717 -19.02 -7.23 50.96
CA GLN A 717 -20.31 -6.98 51.59
C GLN A 717 -20.14 -6.36 52.97
N ARG A 718 -19.24 -6.88 53.82
CA ARG A 718 -18.92 -6.27 55.13
C ARG A 718 -18.44 -4.83 55.02
N ALA A 719 -17.52 -4.56 54.08
CA ALA A 719 -17.02 -3.21 53.90
C ALA A 719 -18.14 -2.26 53.46
N TRP A 720 -19.11 -2.73 52.68
CA TRP A 720 -20.22 -1.90 52.20
C TRP A 720 -21.32 -1.76 53.24
N ASP A 721 -21.59 -2.81 54.00
CA ASP A 721 -22.40 -2.77 55.21
C ASP A 721 -21.85 -1.66 56.11
N GLU A 722 -20.57 -1.65 56.48
CA GLU A 722 -19.94 -0.59 57.30
C GLU A 722 -19.92 0.82 56.66
N VAL A 723 -19.93 0.93 55.33
CA VAL A 723 -20.13 2.23 54.64
C VAL A 723 -21.60 2.70 54.78
N THR A 724 -22.54 1.76 54.84
CA THR A 724 -23.99 2.02 54.91
C THR A 724 -24.57 2.03 56.34
N ASP A 725 -24.00 1.29 57.30
CA ASP A 725 -24.51 0.95 58.64
C ASP A 725 -24.25 2.01 59.71
N VAL A 726 -23.96 3.25 59.32
CA VAL A 726 -23.95 4.41 60.26
C VAL A 726 -25.37 4.74 60.77
N HIS A 727 -26.29 3.76 60.83
CA HIS A 727 -27.67 3.89 61.26
C HIS A 727 -27.99 3.23 62.59
N LEU A 728 -27.12 2.40 63.19
CA LEU A 728 -27.59 1.49 64.26
C LEU A 728 -26.88 1.51 65.61
N GLU A 729 -25.89 2.37 65.86
CA GLU A 729 -25.36 2.55 67.22
C GLU A 729 -25.16 4.03 67.60
N GLY A 730 -26.14 4.58 68.32
CA GLY A 730 -25.99 5.79 69.16
C GLY A 730 -26.61 7.07 68.62
N GLU A 731 -27.53 7.65 69.40
CA GLU A 731 -28.16 8.97 69.24
C GLU A 731 -27.14 10.14 69.35
N GLY A 732 -26.17 10.22 68.44
CA GLY A 732 -25.27 11.37 68.27
C GLY A 732 -25.64 12.14 67.01
N GLU A 733 -25.67 13.47 67.10
CA GLU A 733 -25.92 14.40 65.99
C GLU A 733 -25.33 13.91 64.65
N GLN A 734 -26.19 13.77 63.63
CA GLN A 734 -25.75 13.56 62.26
C GLN A 734 -24.68 14.60 61.93
N SER A 735 -23.45 14.15 61.70
CA SER A 735 -22.52 15.00 60.97
C SER A 735 -23.07 15.09 59.54
N ASP A 736 -23.38 16.30 59.07
CA ASP A 736 -23.82 16.58 57.68
C ASP A 736 -22.89 15.90 56.63
N THR A 737 -21.66 15.62 57.03
CA THR A 737 -20.61 14.94 56.28
C THR A 737 -20.85 13.46 55.95
N ASP A 738 -21.56 12.68 56.77
CA ASP A 738 -21.75 11.24 56.54
C ASP A 738 -22.90 10.93 55.57
N ALA A 739 -24.06 11.58 55.74
CA ALA A 739 -25.17 11.52 54.79
C ALA A 739 -24.78 12.08 53.40
N ALA A 740 -23.91 13.11 53.38
CA ALA A 740 -23.32 13.64 52.15
C ALA A 740 -22.39 12.63 51.44
N THR A 741 -21.76 11.71 52.17
CA THR A 741 -20.81 10.75 51.61
C THR A 741 -21.50 9.61 50.86
N GLN A 742 -22.60 9.06 51.40
CA GLN A 742 -23.37 7.99 50.74
C GLN A 742 -24.04 8.45 49.44
N ARG A 743 -24.42 9.74 49.38
CA ARG A 743 -25.00 10.38 48.19
C ARG A 743 -23.95 10.80 47.15
N LYS A 744 -22.65 10.66 47.44
CA LYS A 744 -21.61 10.94 46.43
C LYS A 744 -21.79 9.99 45.24
N ARG A 745 -21.71 10.57 44.05
CA ARG A 745 -21.87 9.90 42.76
C ARG A 745 -20.75 10.36 41.85
N PRO A 746 -19.60 9.67 41.83
CA PRO A 746 -18.60 9.92 40.80
C PRO A 746 -19.16 9.54 39.43
N ASP A 747 -18.52 10.02 38.36
CA ASP A 747 -18.96 9.73 36.99
C ASP A 747 -18.87 8.22 36.69
N ALA A 748 -17.87 7.52 37.24
CA ALA A 748 -17.79 6.06 37.17
C ALA A 748 -16.93 5.47 38.31
N TRP A 749 -17.03 4.15 38.44
CA TRP A 749 -16.18 3.32 39.29
C TRP A 749 -15.50 2.25 38.44
N ALA A 750 -14.30 1.84 38.82
CA ALA A 750 -13.65 0.68 38.22
C ALA A 750 -13.18 -0.30 39.29
N VAL A 751 -13.56 -1.57 39.14
CA VAL A 751 -13.23 -2.65 40.09
C VAL A 751 -12.49 -3.76 39.36
N CYS A 752 -11.32 -4.15 39.85
CA CYS A 752 -10.61 -5.35 39.40
C CYS A 752 -10.53 -6.34 40.57
N TRP A 753 -11.40 -7.35 40.55
CA TRP A 753 -11.51 -8.35 41.62
C TRP A 753 -10.22 -9.15 41.80
N ASP A 754 -9.61 -9.59 40.70
CA ASP A 754 -8.39 -10.41 40.72
C ASP A 754 -7.20 -9.67 41.35
N LYS A 755 -7.10 -8.37 41.07
CA LYS A 755 -6.03 -7.49 41.56
C LYS A 755 -6.38 -6.80 42.88
N ARG A 756 -7.60 -6.99 43.40
CA ARG A 756 -8.14 -6.25 44.55
C ARG A 756 -7.92 -4.74 44.40
N CYS A 757 -8.37 -4.17 43.27
CA CYS A 757 -8.20 -2.75 42.99
C CYS A 757 -9.56 -2.07 42.77
N LEU A 758 -9.77 -0.94 43.45
CA LEU A 758 -10.97 -0.10 43.33
C LEU A 758 -10.56 1.34 42.98
N LEU A 759 -11.09 1.87 41.88
CA LEU A 759 -10.81 3.22 41.43
C LEU A 759 -12.09 4.06 41.35
N ILE A 760 -12.04 5.24 41.97
CA ILE A 760 -13.03 6.31 41.79
C ILE A 760 -12.64 7.07 40.52
N LEU A 761 -13.52 7.08 39.52
CA LEU A 761 -13.27 7.73 38.23
C LEU A 761 -14.11 9.00 38.08
N GLU A 762 -13.45 10.10 37.75
CA GLU A 762 -14.11 11.38 37.53
C GLU A 762 -13.69 11.96 36.17
N PHE A 763 -14.67 12.33 35.36
CA PHE A 763 -14.43 13.08 34.13
C PHE A 763 -14.70 14.57 34.38
N THR A 764 -13.98 15.48 33.73
CA THR A 764 -14.33 16.91 33.83
C THR A 764 -14.05 17.68 32.56
N ARG A 765 -14.96 18.61 32.23
CA ARG A 765 -14.88 19.48 31.06
C ARG A 765 -14.79 20.97 31.43
N PRO A 766 -13.63 21.47 31.91
CA PRO A 766 -13.47 22.86 32.34
C PRO A 766 -13.17 23.81 31.19
N ASN A 767 -13.32 25.11 31.43
CA ASN A 767 -12.72 26.13 30.58
C ASN A 767 -11.19 26.09 30.70
N ASP A 768 -10.51 25.91 29.57
CA ASP A 768 -9.06 25.70 29.46
C ASP A 768 -8.31 26.92 28.92
N ARG A 769 -8.82 28.12 29.21
CA ARG A 769 -8.14 29.37 28.81
C ARG A 769 -6.90 29.61 29.67
N CYS A 770 -6.93 29.27 30.95
CA CYS A 770 -5.78 29.39 31.86
C CYS A 770 -4.93 28.11 31.82
N GLU A 771 -3.63 28.24 31.99
CA GLU A 771 -2.70 27.11 31.99
C GLU A 771 -2.99 26.14 33.14
N LEU A 772 -3.28 26.67 34.33
CA LEU A 772 -3.55 25.88 35.54
C LEU A 772 -4.98 25.31 35.59
N SER A 773 -5.84 25.60 34.61
CA SER A 773 -7.25 25.19 34.64
C SER A 773 -7.43 23.68 34.81
N LEU A 774 -6.64 22.89 34.09
CA LEU A 774 -6.71 21.42 34.15
C LEU A 774 -6.25 20.92 35.52
N LEU A 775 -5.06 21.34 35.94
CA LEU A 775 -4.46 20.97 37.22
C LEU A 775 -5.37 21.33 38.41
N ASN A 776 -5.90 22.55 38.43
CA ASN A 776 -6.78 23.01 39.51
C ASN A 776 -8.08 22.20 39.55
N THR A 777 -8.63 21.85 38.39
CA THR A 777 -9.84 21.03 38.29
C THR A 777 -9.59 19.63 38.81
N ASP A 778 -8.50 18.99 38.38
CA ASP A 778 -8.10 17.67 38.84
C ASP A 778 -7.82 17.65 40.35
N THR A 779 -7.10 18.65 40.86
CA THR A 779 -6.82 18.79 42.30
C THR A 779 -8.11 18.93 43.09
N PHE A 780 -9.02 19.80 42.65
CA PHE A 780 -10.32 19.99 43.28
C PHE A 780 -11.13 18.68 43.33
N LYS A 781 -11.19 17.93 42.23
CA LYS A 781 -11.90 16.64 42.17
C LYS A 781 -11.23 15.58 43.04
N THR A 782 -9.90 15.53 43.05
CA THR A 782 -9.13 14.61 43.90
C THR A 782 -9.40 14.89 45.38
N VAL A 783 -9.34 16.16 45.80
CA VAL A 783 -9.63 16.57 47.18
C VAL A 783 -11.08 16.22 47.56
N ARG A 784 -12.05 16.43 46.66
CA ARG A 784 -13.47 16.11 46.91
C ARG A 784 -13.71 14.63 47.26
N TYR A 785 -12.98 13.70 46.64
CA TYR A 785 -13.13 12.25 46.84
C TYR A 785 -12.09 11.64 47.78
N THR A 786 -11.07 12.39 48.20
CA THR A 786 -10.04 11.91 49.13
C THR A 786 -10.61 11.32 50.43
N PRO A 787 -11.57 11.98 51.13
CA PRO A 787 -12.15 11.39 52.34
C PRO A 787 -12.85 10.04 52.10
N LEU A 788 -13.51 9.89 50.94
CA LEU A 788 -14.18 8.65 50.57
C LEU A 788 -13.18 7.55 50.24
N ARG A 789 -12.14 7.86 49.45
CA ARG A 789 -11.03 6.94 49.17
C ARG A 789 -10.41 6.43 50.47
N ASP A 790 -10.10 7.32 51.41
CA ASP A 790 -9.43 6.95 52.66
C ASP A 790 -10.31 6.09 53.55
N ARG A 791 -11.62 6.34 53.59
CA ARG A 791 -12.58 5.48 54.27
C ARG A 791 -12.60 4.09 53.63
N LEU A 792 -12.75 4.00 52.31
CA LEU A 792 -12.78 2.73 51.58
C LEU A 792 -11.46 1.94 51.70
N ALA A 793 -10.31 2.61 51.72
CA ALA A 793 -9.01 1.97 51.91
C ALA A 793 -8.85 1.36 53.31
N ARG A 794 -9.46 1.97 54.34
CA ARG A 794 -9.48 1.39 55.70
C ARG A 794 -10.39 0.16 55.78
N LEU A 795 -11.53 0.20 55.12
CA LEU A 795 -12.52 -0.90 55.10
C LEU A 795 -12.09 -2.06 54.21
N LEU A 796 -11.27 -1.80 53.20
CA LEU A 796 -10.68 -2.80 52.32
C LEU A 796 -9.14 -2.80 52.43
N PRO A 797 -8.56 -3.24 53.55
CA PRO A 797 -7.11 -3.12 53.80
C PRO A 797 -6.24 -3.94 52.85
N ALA A 798 -6.80 -4.98 52.22
CA ALA A 798 -6.13 -5.81 51.22
C ALA A 798 -6.29 -5.28 49.78
N TRP A 799 -6.93 -4.12 49.59
CA TRP A 799 -7.24 -3.55 48.29
C TRP A 799 -6.44 -2.26 48.02
N GLU A 800 -6.08 -2.03 46.75
CA GLU A 800 -5.63 -0.71 46.29
C GLU A 800 -6.86 0.15 45.97
N VAL A 801 -7.08 1.21 46.77
CA VAL A 801 -8.15 2.18 46.52
C VAL A 801 -7.58 3.50 46.00
N GLY A 802 -7.96 3.90 44.78
CA GLY A 802 -7.41 5.08 44.10
C GLY A 802 -8.46 6.04 43.57
N ILE A 803 -8.01 7.24 43.17
CA ILE A 803 -8.81 8.24 42.45
C ILE A 803 -8.11 8.50 41.12
N GLN A 804 -8.83 8.44 40.00
CA GLN A 804 -8.35 8.87 38.70
C GLN A 804 -9.25 9.94 38.11
N THR A 805 -8.64 11.06 37.75
CA THR A 805 -9.33 12.15 37.08
C THR A 805 -8.95 12.18 35.60
N TYR A 806 -9.94 12.48 34.76
CA TYR A 806 -9.80 12.64 33.33
C TYR A 806 -10.37 13.99 32.93
N THR A 807 -9.48 14.98 32.73
CA THR A 807 -9.89 16.34 32.38
C THR A 807 -9.60 16.66 30.91
N VAL A 808 -10.63 17.09 30.18
CA VAL A 808 -10.51 17.65 28.82
C VAL A 808 -11.14 19.03 28.77
N GLY A 809 -10.32 20.03 28.46
CA GLY A 809 -10.75 21.40 28.29
C GLY A 809 -11.75 21.59 27.14
N ILE A 810 -12.60 22.61 27.23
CA ILE A 810 -13.56 22.91 26.16
C ILE A 810 -12.91 23.16 24.79
N ARG A 811 -11.63 23.59 24.73
CA ARG A 811 -10.86 23.75 23.48
C ARG A 811 -9.93 22.57 23.18
N GLY A 812 -10.09 21.44 23.88
CA GLY A 812 -9.35 20.20 23.65
C GLY A 812 -8.04 20.05 24.43
N SER A 813 -7.70 20.97 25.34
CA SER A 813 -6.52 20.80 26.19
C SER A 813 -6.68 19.58 27.11
N HIS A 814 -5.66 18.76 27.27
CA HIS A 814 -5.59 17.64 28.22
C HIS A 814 -4.14 17.37 28.58
N ASP A 815 -3.88 16.68 29.69
CA ASP A 815 -2.53 16.24 30.10
C ASP A 815 -2.24 14.84 29.53
N PRO A 816 -1.42 14.71 28.48
CA PRO A 816 -1.20 13.42 27.84
C PRO A 816 -0.49 12.42 28.75
N ASP A 817 0.46 12.86 29.57
CA ASP A 817 1.29 11.98 30.39
C ASP A 817 0.44 11.36 31.51
N ARG A 818 -0.38 12.19 32.16
CA ARG A 818 -1.36 11.70 33.15
C ARG A 818 -2.37 10.75 32.51
N TRP A 819 -2.86 11.05 31.31
CA TRP A 819 -3.81 10.17 30.63
C TRP A 819 -3.18 8.83 30.27
N HIS A 820 -1.95 8.80 29.76
CA HIS A 820 -1.22 7.57 29.50
C HIS A 820 -1.01 6.76 30.79
N ALA A 821 -0.62 7.41 31.89
CA ALA A 821 -0.45 6.73 33.17
C ALA A 821 -1.76 6.12 33.68
N ASN A 822 -2.86 6.88 33.63
CA ASN A 822 -4.18 6.43 34.08
C ASN A 822 -4.72 5.29 33.20
N LEU A 823 -4.66 5.43 31.88
CA LEU A 823 -5.11 4.40 30.93
C LEU A 823 -4.18 3.18 30.92
N GLY A 824 -2.90 3.35 31.23
CA GLY A 824 -1.94 2.25 31.38
C GLY A 824 -2.29 1.32 32.54
N ARG A 825 -2.84 1.84 33.63
CA ARG A 825 -3.35 1.02 34.77
C ARG A 825 -4.46 0.04 34.36
N PHE A 826 -5.22 0.42 33.33
CA PHE A 826 -6.24 -0.41 32.69
C PHE A 826 -5.67 -1.46 31.71
N GLY A 827 -4.34 -1.54 31.55
CA GLY A 827 -3.67 -2.43 30.60
C GLY A 827 -3.78 -1.94 29.15
N MET A 828 -4.13 -0.66 28.95
CA MET A 828 -4.27 -0.09 27.61
C MET A 828 -2.88 0.20 27.02
N THR A 829 -2.65 -0.26 25.79
CA THR A 829 -1.43 0.08 25.03
C THR A 829 -1.40 1.56 24.68
N ALA A 830 -0.21 2.18 24.61
CA ALA A 830 -0.04 3.59 24.21
C ALA A 830 -0.80 3.95 22.91
N ALA A 831 -0.68 3.14 21.85
CA ALA A 831 -1.39 3.39 20.59
C ALA A 831 -2.93 3.39 20.70
N ARG A 832 -3.50 2.67 21.68
CA ARG A 832 -4.95 2.71 21.97
C ARG A 832 -5.31 3.93 22.81
N ALA A 833 -4.48 4.28 23.78
CA ALA A 833 -4.63 5.50 24.58
C ALA A 833 -4.60 6.75 23.69
N ASP A 834 -3.64 6.84 22.76
CA ASP A 834 -3.52 7.92 21.78
C ASP A 834 -4.78 8.10 20.93
N ARG A 835 -5.36 6.99 20.45
CA ARG A 835 -6.63 7.02 19.70
C ARG A 835 -7.77 7.51 20.57
N LEU A 836 -7.89 7.02 21.80
CA LEU A 836 -8.93 7.46 22.73
C LEU A 836 -8.77 8.95 23.07
N MET A 837 -7.56 9.46 23.28
CA MET A 837 -7.30 10.89 23.48
C MET A 837 -7.71 11.73 22.26
N GLN A 838 -7.39 11.29 21.05
CA GLN A 838 -7.83 11.96 19.81
C GLN A 838 -9.35 12.00 19.70
N ASP A 839 -10.02 10.87 19.97
CA ASP A 839 -11.48 10.77 20.01
C ASP A 839 -12.11 11.72 21.02
N MET A 840 -11.52 11.82 22.22
CA MET A 840 -11.99 12.70 23.29
C MET A 840 -11.80 14.17 22.94
N VAL A 841 -10.66 14.55 22.34
CA VAL A 841 -10.43 15.91 21.85
C VAL A 841 -11.40 16.25 20.73
N SER A 842 -11.61 15.35 19.76
CA SER A 842 -12.58 15.55 18.69
C SER A 842 -13.99 15.76 19.25
N GLN A 843 -14.43 14.93 20.21
CA GLN A 843 -15.74 15.09 20.85
C GLN A 843 -15.83 16.43 21.60
N ALA A 844 -14.77 16.85 22.30
CA ALA A 844 -14.77 18.13 23.02
C ALA A 844 -15.02 19.33 22.09
N LEU A 845 -14.43 19.30 20.89
CA LEU A 845 -14.59 20.33 19.86
C LEU A 845 -15.99 20.29 19.22
N THR A 846 -16.54 19.10 18.99
CA THR A 846 -17.93 18.92 18.52
C THR A 846 -18.93 19.50 19.53
N GLU A 847 -18.81 19.12 20.82
CA GLU A 847 -19.70 19.66 21.86
C GLU A 847 -19.53 21.17 22.05
N LEU A 848 -18.33 21.70 21.82
CA LEU A 848 -18.10 23.14 21.84
C LEU A 848 -18.93 23.85 20.75
N THR A 849 -18.94 23.31 19.53
CA THR A 849 -19.74 23.88 18.43
C THR A 849 -21.24 23.66 18.63
N ASP A 850 -21.65 22.50 19.15
CA ASP A 850 -23.06 22.19 19.38
C ASP A 850 -23.67 23.10 20.44
N LEU A 851 -22.92 23.43 21.50
CA LEU A 851 -23.34 24.43 22.49
C LEU A 851 -23.55 25.81 21.88
N TYR A 852 -22.77 26.20 20.87
CA TYR A 852 -23.02 27.45 20.14
C TYR A 852 -24.30 27.38 19.32
N SER A 853 -24.52 26.27 18.61
CA SER A 853 -25.76 26.05 17.85
C SER A 853 -26.99 26.12 18.74
N VAL A 854 -26.96 25.49 19.92
CA VAL A 854 -28.06 25.56 20.89
C VAL A 854 -28.26 26.99 21.40
N ARG A 855 -27.17 27.72 21.69
CA ARG A 855 -27.28 29.15 22.06
C ARG A 855 -27.95 29.96 20.95
N TYR A 856 -27.55 29.77 19.69
CA TYR A 856 -28.13 30.52 18.58
C TYR A 856 -29.62 30.22 18.41
N ALA A 857 -30.01 28.94 18.49
CA ALA A 857 -31.42 28.55 18.46
C ALA A 857 -32.22 29.18 19.61
N ALA A 858 -31.69 29.17 20.83
CA ALA A 858 -32.34 29.78 21.98
C ALA A 858 -32.53 31.30 21.81
N LEU A 859 -31.54 31.99 21.23
CA LEU A 859 -31.65 33.42 20.94
C LEU A 859 -32.67 33.73 19.84
N GLN A 860 -32.75 32.90 18.80
CA GLN A 860 -33.76 33.05 17.76
C GLN A 860 -35.17 32.87 18.33
N HIS A 861 -35.38 31.89 19.21
CA HIS A 861 -36.66 31.72 19.87
C HIS A 861 -37.08 32.93 20.72
N GLN A 862 -36.14 33.60 21.40
CA GLN A 862 -36.41 34.84 22.14
C GLN A 862 -36.68 36.06 21.24
N GLN A 863 -36.26 36.05 19.98
CA GLN A 863 -36.55 37.13 19.03
C GLN A 863 -37.91 36.97 18.35
N HIS A 864 -38.45 35.75 18.34
CA HIS A 864 -39.74 35.42 17.75
C HIS A 864 -40.87 35.24 18.78
N ALA A 865 -40.54 35.24 20.07
CA ALA A 865 -41.48 35.29 21.20
C ALA A 865 -41.55 36.72 21.73
#